data_AF-A0A2E8FZG7-F1
#
_entry.id   AF-A0A2E8FZG7-F1
#
_cell.length_a   1.000
_cell.length_b   1.000
_cell.length_c   1.000
_cell.angle_alpha   90.00
_cell.angle_beta   90.00
_cell.angle_gamma   90.00
#
_symmetry.space_group_name_H-M   'P 1'
#
loop_
_entity.id
_entity.type
_entity.pdbx_description
1 polymer ?
#
loop_
_entity_poly.entity_id
_entity_poly.type
_entity_poly.pdbx_seq_one_letter_code
_entity_poly.pdbx_strand_id
1 'polypeptide(L)'
;MPHFMPNSETSAKPVPRGLVYTLSLLLIWQPMLLSAQPITPTHGTNGRPTMDKAANGVPVVNIQNPNSKGVSQNFYNDFNVGSKGVVLNNSQQVTQTQLGGYIEGNPNLHNGSASLILNEVIGQNPSNLGGYIEVGGARADVVVANPNGISCNGCGFINTNHATLTTGESIMEGGELQGFDVQGGRIGIGENGLNGSNTDRFDLIARSVKVAGELHADSLNIVTGQQRVDRDTLASSNETTGTNKPGFAIDSSALGGMYANRIRLIANEEGVGVKLDAPVAAQNGDMVLSANGNIQHSDLAATGNIAIDANQNDVMSSGTVLAKADLSVNAADYTNSGYVVADGMADIQATTVTNTGTLAGREALTVEADSILNDQGGALLSENDLNLSADQVTNRLADIYTSGNLTINGSDGESAKKLENRSGRIEAEDDIEVQAEQILNVRDVLDWEDVLVDAKAQYFCIECAHTNFTMRYTFTEEFVRELDEATTGRSLLVAGGDMSLAGEGLINETSDILAYGNMNLDLDRIDNLGLHSGEYILINHYKKYLSDDAHVANVRYGIERYNNRNYFGRAEYWGDGGNKALEYMRLYPGWNNPGYDPDNFLKREDNWVVKNTPHVGEETRVLDSTEILGANIIAGGDLDMGDATVTNGDFGHREKGDVSEEDLIAVGEGAGRGGNDVDNYLTGVNGGLFSIADPNHPYLIETNPFFATRDGFLGSEYLLNRLGWDPNGTLRLLGDGFYEQQLIRQQVVDLTGRALLDQEYVDANAQYRALLDNGLFAAEPLELTVGVALNPEQVNKLTSDIVWMVEQEVAGETVLVPQLYLSPQSAVIDENGALIASGGDMVNDGGSIVNSGTIHIGGDTHFNLNEEGLQNLGGDIIGEGLVDIQSEGAVRNVSGTISGREMAINSAQDIINRRLAYQSEISDGTGWREWHTQMGKAATINGLESVALDAGEDIRITGSRIQGGSVAINA
;
A
#
# COMPACT_ATOMS: atom_id res chain seq x y z
N MET A 1 3.84 16.77 -58.36
CA MET A 1 3.82 16.20 -56.99
C MET A 1 5.22 16.48 -56.46
N PRO A 2 5.48 17.59 -55.74
CA PRO A 2 4.70 18.32 -54.74
C PRO A 2 4.40 19.78 -55.20
N HIS A 3 3.96 20.68 -54.29
CA HIS A 3 4.31 22.13 -54.18
C HIS A 3 3.19 23.18 -53.99
N PHE A 4 3.38 23.93 -52.89
CA PHE A 4 3.39 25.40 -52.67
C PHE A 4 2.19 26.33 -52.99
N MET A 5 1.83 27.07 -51.93
CA MET A 5 1.26 28.43 -51.75
C MET A 5 1.53 29.51 -52.85
N PRO A 6 1.11 30.81 -52.71
CA PRO A 6 -0.19 31.46 -52.38
C PRO A 6 -0.53 32.71 -53.29
N ASN A 7 -1.57 33.49 -52.93
CA ASN A 7 -1.94 34.88 -53.33
C ASN A 7 -2.50 35.10 -54.77
N SER A 8 -3.41 36.02 -55.13
CA SER A 8 -3.96 37.28 -54.58
C SER A 8 -5.22 37.73 -55.36
N GLU A 9 -6.16 38.42 -54.69
CA GLU A 9 -7.12 39.49 -55.12
C GLU A 9 -7.99 39.34 -56.40
N THR A 10 -9.30 39.65 -56.36
CA THR A 10 -9.79 41.04 -56.61
C THR A 10 -11.25 41.30 -56.20
N SER A 11 -11.46 42.57 -55.87
CA SER A 11 -12.61 43.33 -55.35
C SER A 11 -13.82 43.51 -56.28
N ALA A 12 -15.03 43.62 -55.71
CA ALA A 12 -16.01 44.66 -56.06
C ALA A 12 -17.03 44.92 -54.92
N LYS A 13 -17.29 46.20 -54.64
CA LYS A 13 -18.01 46.82 -53.49
C LYS A 13 -19.52 47.15 -53.80
N PRO A 14 -20.32 47.66 -52.83
CA PRO A 14 -21.71 47.24 -52.56
C PRO A 14 -22.82 48.31 -52.82
N VAL A 15 -24.09 47.92 -52.58
CA VAL A 15 -25.23 48.83 -52.28
C VAL A 15 -25.96 48.26 -51.03
N PRO A 16 -26.42 49.09 -50.07
CA PRO A 16 -26.57 48.68 -48.68
C PRO A 16 -27.92 48.04 -48.36
N ARG A 17 -27.89 46.80 -47.87
CA ARG A 17 -29.04 46.08 -47.25
C ARG A 17 -29.11 46.32 -45.73
N GLY A 18 -28.69 47.49 -45.26
CA GLY A 18 -28.57 47.79 -43.83
C GLY A 18 -29.89 47.98 -43.08
N LEU A 19 -31.01 48.22 -43.77
CA LEU A 19 -32.28 48.52 -43.10
C LEU A 19 -33.24 47.33 -42.95
N VAL A 20 -33.02 46.22 -43.69
CA VAL A 20 -33.93 45.05 -43.65
C VAL A 20 -33.42 43.97 -42.70
N TYR A 21 -32.10 43.85 -42.50
CA TYR A 21 -31.54 42.92 -41.52
C TYR A 21 -31.69 43.40 -40.06
N THR A 22 -31.69 44.72 -39.82
CA THR A 22 -31.88 45.26 -38.46
C THR A 22 -33.31 45.09 -37.95
N LEU A 23 -34.34 45.19 -38.81
CA LEU A 23 -35.72 44.89 -38.41
C LEU A 23 -36.02 43.39 -38.30
N SER A 24 -35.29 42.53 -39.03
CA SER A 24 -35.49 41.07 -38.97
C SER A 24 -34.75 40.41 -37.80
N LEU A 25 -33.61 40.97 -37.37
CA LEU A 25 -32.87 40.52 -36.18
C LEU A 25 -33.49 40.99 -34.85
N LEU A 26 -34.26 42.09 -34.84
CA LEU A 26 -34.98 42.56 -33.65
C LEU A 26 -36.28 41.79 -33.34
N LEU A 27 -36.78 40.96 -34.27
CA LEU A 27 -37.94 40.08 -34.04
C LEU A 27 -37.57 38.65 -33.64
N ILE A 28 -36.29 38.27 -33.75
CA ILE A 28 -35.76 36.95 -33.35
C ILE A 28 -35.07 37.01 -31.97
N TRP A 29 -34.86 38.22 -31.42
CA TRP A 29 -34.30 38.51 -30.09
C TRP A 29 -35.32 39.19 -29.18
N GLN A 30 -36.56 38.70 -29.14
CA GLN A 30 -37.36 38.88 -27.94
C GLN A 30 -37.05 37.70 -27.01
N PRO A 31 -36.39 37.90 -25.86
CA PRO A 31 -36.65 36.98 -24.78
C PRO A 31 -38.15 37.12 -24.53
N MET A 32 -38.92 36.06 -24.80
CA MET A 32 -40.16 35.88 -24.07
C MET A 32 -39.72 35.83 -22.60
N LEU A 33 -39.80 36.99 -21.94
CA LEU A 33 -39.89 37.10 -20.51
C LEU A 33 -41.13 36.29 -20.13
N LEU A 34 -40.95 34.98 -19.96
CA LEU A 34 -41.85 34.14 -19.20
C LEU A 34 -41.78 34.67 -17.76
N SER A 35 -42.50 35.74 -17.48
CA SER A 35 -42.86 36.02 -16.10
C SER A 35 -43.67 34.81 -15.65
N ALA A 36 -43.26 34.16 -14.55
CA ALA A 36 -44.05 33.10 -13.96
C ALA A 36 -45.50 33.58 -13.83
N GLN A 37 -46.46 32.79 -14.31
CA GLN A 37 -47.87 33.17 -14.17
C GLN A 37 -48.18 33.31 -12.68
N PRO A 38 -48.93 34.34 -12.25
CA PRO A 38 -49.26 34.51 -10.83
C PRO A 38 -50.09 33.32 -10.32
N ILE A 39 -50.21 33.18 -9.00
CA ILE A 39 -51.04 32.13 -8.38
C ILE A 39 -52.48 32.22 -8.90
N THR A 40 -52.99 31.15 -9.49
CA THR A 40 -54.35 31.05 -10.07
C THR A 40 -55.15 29.93 -9.40
N PRO A 41 -55.91 30.23 -8.32
CA PRO A 41 -56.82 29.27 -7.71
C PRO A 41 -57.83 28.70 -8.70
N THR A 42 -58.13 27.41 -8.56
CA THR A 42 -59.18 26.73 -9.32
C THR A 42 -60.10 25.93 -8.39
N HIS A 43 -61.20 25.43 -8.93
CA HIS A 43 -62.26 24.77 -8.16
C HIS A 43 -61.94 23.30 -7.90
N GLY A 44 -62.01 22.91 -6.63
CA GLY A 44 -62.15 21.51 -6.20
C GLY A 44 -63.59 21.17 -5.80
N THR A 45 -63.77 20.05 -5.11
CA THR A 45 -65.08 19.55 -4.63
C THR A 45 -65.69 20.42 -3.52
N ASN A 46 -64.87 21.13 -2.73
CA ASN A 46 -65.31 21.90 -1.56
C ASN A 46 -65.22 23.44 -1.73
N GLY A 47 -64.95 23.92 -2.95
CA GLY A 47 -64.77 25.35 -3.23
C GLY A 47 -63.42 25.64 -3.89
N ARG A 48 -63.03 26.93 -3.93
CA ARG A 48 -61.72 27.38 -4.41
C ARG A 48 -61.09 28.32 -3.39
N PRO A 49 -59.76 28.26 -3.15
CA PRO A 49 -59.09 29.27 -2.35
C PRO A 49 -59.28 30.66 -2.97
N THR A 50 -59.26 31.68 -2.12
CA THR A 50 -59.41 33.08 -2.56
C THR A 50 -58.10 33.82 -2.37
N MET A 51 -57.82 34.76 -3.27
CA MET A 51 -56.61 35.59 -3.19
C MET A 51 -56.96 36.95 -2.60
N ASP A 52 -56.08 37.44 -1.75
CA ASP A 52 -56.02 38.81 -1.26
C ASP A 52 -54.58 39.34 -1.38
N LYS A 53 -54.34 40.57 -0.93
CA LYS A 53 -53.01 41.18 -0.87
C LYS A 53 -52.83 41.91 0.45
N ALA A 54 -51.71 41.65 1.10
CA ALA A 54 -51.31 42.41 2.27
C ALA A 54 -51.00 43.88 1.89
N ALA A 55 -50.95 44.76 2.89
CA ALA A 55 -50.74 46.20 2.69
C ALA A 55 -49.41 46.53 1.97
N ASN A 56 -48.39 45.69 2.15
CA ASN A 56 -47.08 45.82 1.49
C ASN A 56 -47.01 45.12 0.10
N GLY A 57 -48.13 44.56 -0.36
CA GLY A 57 -48.28 43.93 -1.67
C GLY A 57 -47.86 42.47 -1.75
N VAL A 58 -47.55 41.80 -0.63
CA VAL A 58 -47.37 40.34 -0.58
C VAL A 58 -48.72 39.65 -0.88
N PRO A 59 -48.77 38.67 -1.80
CA PRO A 59 -49.99 37.88 -2.03
C PRO A 59 -50.39 37.08 -0.79
N VAL A 60 -51.69 37.09 -0.48
CA VAL A 60 -52.28 36.32 0.62
C VAL A 60 -53.26 35.31 0.03
N VAL A 61 -53.01 34.03 0.27
CA VAL A 61 -53.93 32.94 -0.08
C VAL A 61 -54.81 32.67 1.12
N ASN A 62 -56.09 32.99 1.01
CA ASN A 62 -57.11 32.54 1.94
C ASN A 62 -57.42 31.07 1.62
N ILE A 63 -56.75 30.16 2.32
CA ILE A 63 -56.89 28.71 2.17
C ILE A 63 -58.34 28.25 2.41
N GLN A 64 -58.69 27.07 1.92
CA GLN A 64 -60.00 26.46 2.18
C GLN A 64 -60.20 26.08 3.64
N ASN A 65 -61.46 25.98 4.06
CA ASN A 65 -61.83 25.43 5.36
C ASN A 65 -61.26 24.01 5.51
N PRO A 66 -60.58 23.66 6.62
CA PRO A 66 -60.11 22.30 6.83
C PRO A 66 -61.29 21.33 6.96
N ASN A 67 -61.06 20.10 6.50
CA ASN A 67 -61.99 18.99 6.71
C ASN A 67 -61.94 18.46 8.16
N SER A 68 -62.69 17.40 8.46
CA SER A 68 -62.75 16.80 9.80
C SER A 68 -61.42 16.20 10.30
N LYS A 69 -60.43 16.05 9.41
CA LYS A 69 -59.07 15.56 9.71
C LYS A 69 -58.05 16.70 9.83
N GLY A 70 -58.47 17.96 9.70
CA GLY A 70 -57.59 19.12 9.79
C GLY A 70 -56.88 19.47 8.48
N VAL A 71 -57.20 18.79 7.37
CA VAL A 71 -56.59 19.04 6.06
C VAL A 71 -57.34 20.12 5.30
N SER A 72 -56.65 21.21 4.95
CA SER A 72 -57.10 22.22 3.98
C SER A 72 -56.53 21.89 2.61
N GLN A 73 -57.37 21.40 1.70
CA GLN A 73 -56.98 21.03 0.33
C GLN A 73 -57.30 22.17 -0.64
N ASN A 74 -56.29 22.63 -1.36
CA ASN A 74 -56.31 23.85 -2.16
C ASN A 74 -55.83 23.55 -3.59
N PHE A 75 -56.67 23.80 -4.59
CA PHE A 75 -56.36 23.50 -5.99
C PHE A 75 -56.00 24.76 -6.80
N TYR A 76 -55.01 24.62 -7.69
CA TYR A 76 -54.50 25.71 -8.53
C TYR A 76 -54.31 25.25 -9.98
N ASN A 77 -54.48 26.17 -10.93
CA ASN A 77 -53.96 25.96 -12.29
C ASN A 77 -52.47 26.29 -12.34
N ASP A 78 -52.05 27.34 -11.62
CA ASP A 78 -50.65 27.74 -11.44
C ASP A 78 -50.42 28.12 -9.98
N PHE A 79 -49.36 27.60 -9.38
CA PHE A 79 -48.91 27.99 -8.04
C PHE A 79 -47.43 28.39 -8.12
N ASN A 80 -47.19 29.70 -8.26
CA ASN A 80 -45.86 30.29 -8.38
C ASN A 80 -45.66 31.35 -7.28
N VAL A 81 -44.48 31.35 -6.67
CA VAL A 81 -44.14 32.29 -5.59
C VAL A 81 -43.06 33.23 -6.09
N GLY A 82 -43.33 34.54 -6.06
CA GLY A 82 -42.33 35.55 -6.42
C GLY A 82 -41.33 35.79 -5.29
N SER A 83 -40.33 36.63 -5.53
CA SER A 83 -39.30 36.99 -4.53
C SER A 83 -39.82 37.66 -3.26
N LYS A 84 -41.04 38.21 -3.29
CA LYS A 84 -41.72 38.75 -2.11
C LYS A 84 -42.37 37.67 -1.21
N GLY A 85 -42.37 36.42 -1.65
CA GLY A 85 -43.04 35.32 -0.96
C GLY A 85 -44.56 35.32 -1.10
N VAL A 86 -45.22 34.45 -0.34
CA VAL A 86 -46.68 34.30 -0.25
C VAL A 86 -47.07 33.95 1.19
N VAL A 87 -48.23 34.44 1.63
CA VAL A 87 -48.81 34.07 2.93
C VAL A 87 -50.02 33.16 2.72
N LEU A 88 -50.00 31.97 3.31
CA LEU A 88 -51.13 31.06 3.45
C LEU A 88 -51.89 31.42 4.73
N ASN A 89 -53.03 32.10 4.61
CA ASN A 89 -53.77 32.64 5.75
C ASN A 89 -54.56 31.54 6.48
N ASN A 90 -54.00 31.02 7.57
CA ASN A 90 -54.57 29.99 8.43
C ASN A 90 -55.18 30.55 9.74
N SER A 91 -55.59 31.83 9.74
CA SER A 91 -56.15 32.50 10.92
C SER A 91 -57.62 32.89 10.72
N GLN A 92 -58.46 32.69 11.72
CA GLN A 92 -59.84 33.23 11.73
C GLN A 92 -59.91 34.70 12.17
N GLN A 93 -58.81 35.22 12.72
CA GLN A 93 -58.72 36.58 13.26
C GLN A 93 -57.60 37.35 12.56
N VAL A 94 -57.56 38.66 12.73
CA VAL A 94 -56.41 39.47 12.32
C VAL A 94 -55.14 38.90 12.94
N THR A 95 -54.12 38.64 12.13
CA THR A 95 -52.84 38.07 12.58
C THR A 95 -51.67 38.84 11.97
N GLN A 96 -50.57 38.92 12.70
CA GLN A 96 -49.32 39.48 12.19
C GLN A 96 -48.50 38.38 11.51
N THR A 97 -48.03 38.65 10.30
CA THR A 97 -47.15 37.79 9.51
C THR A 97 -45.83 38.50 9.26
N GLN A 98 -44.76 37.74 9.04
CA GLN A 98 -43.41 38.21 8.79
C GLN A 98 -43.29 38.83 7.39
N LEU A 99 -43.88 38.20 6.38
CA LEU A 99 -43.83 38.66 5.00
C LEU A 99 -44.85 39.77 4.74
N GLY A 100 -46.09 39.64 5.21
CA GLY A 100 -47.21 40.53 4.88
C GLY A 100 -47.52 41.62 5.90
N GLY A 101 -46.98 41.54 7.11
CA GLY A 101 -47.42 42.39 8.23
C GLY A 101 -48.79 41.95 8.75
N TYR A 102 -49.63 42.89 9.19
CA TYR A 102 -50.98 42.54 9.64
C TYR A 102 -51.88 42.19 8.45
N ILE A 103 -52.50 41.02 8.51
CA ILE A 103 -53.51 40.56 7.54
C ILE A 103 -54.84 40.31 8.25
N GLU A 104 -55.94 40.50 7.53
CA GLU A 104 -57.29 40.16 8.01
C GLU A 104 -57.47 38.64 8.17
N GLY A 105 -58.43 38.24 9.01
CA GLY A 105 -58.77 36.82 9.18
C GLY A 105 -59.28 36.21 7.87
N ASN A 106 -58.93 34.95 7.62
CA ASN A 106 -59.37 34.20 6.46
C ASN A 106 -60.89 33.92 6.52
N PRO A 107 -61.69 34.51 5.61
CA PRO A 107 -63.15 34.35 5.63
C PRO A 107 -63.61 32.93 5.27
N ASN A 108 -62.72 32.10 4.73
CA ASN A 108 -63.00 30.71 4.38
C ASN A 108 -62.90 29.78 5.60
N LEU A 109 -62.37 30.20 6.75
CA LEU A 109 -62.18 29.32 7.91
C LEU A 109 -63.36 29.38 8.90
N HIS A 110 -64.08 28.27 9.03
CA HIS A 110 -65.29 28.14 9.84
C HIS A 110 -65.11 27.06 10.92
N ASN A 111 -64.28 26.05 10.65
CA ASN A 111 -64.02 24.90 11.51
C ASN A 111 -62.67 24.99 12.25
N GLY A 112 -62.19 26.21 12.50
CA GLY A 112 -60.85 26.44 13.05
C GLY A 112 -59.76 26.44 11.98
N SER A 113 -58.51 26.45 12.43
CA SER A 113 -57.31 26.44 11.59
C SER A 113 -56.95 25.02 11.12
N ALA A 114 -56.33 24.93 9.94
CA ALA A 114 -55.82 23.69 9.39
C ALA A 114 -54.54 23.24 10.12
N SER A 115 -54.38 21.94 10.32
CA SER A 115 -53.11 21.32 10.74
C SER A 115 -52.22 20.98 9.54
N LEU A 116 -52.83 20.76 8.36
CA LEU A 116 -52.15 20.51 7.09
C LEU A 116 -52.76 21.38 5.98
N ILE A 117 -51.92 22.10 5.26
CA ILE A 117 -52.29 22.90 4.08
C ILE A 117 -51.69 22.22 2.84
N LEU A 118 -52.54 21.55 2.08
CA LEU A 118 -52.20 20.85 0.85
C LEU A 118 -52.49 21.77 -0.36
N ASN A 119 -51.45 22.15 -1.09
CA ASN A 119 -51.53 22.98 -2.30
C ASN A 119 -51.23 22.13 -3.53
N GLU A 120 -52.24 21.92 -4.37
CA GLU A 120 -52.16 21.00 -5.52
C GLU A 120 -52.35 21.75 -6.83
N VAL A 121 -51.39 21.58 -7.73
CA VAL A 121 -51.48 22.11 -9.09
C VAL A 121 -52.06 21.05 -10.00
N ILE A 122 -53.27 21.29 -10.51
CA ILE A 122 -53.96 20.44 -11.49
C ILE A 122 -53.83 20.97 -12.93
N GLY A 123 -53.19 22.14 -13.09
CA GLY A 123 -52.81 22.67 -14.39
C GLY A 123 -51.66 21.91 -15.03
N GLN A 124 -51.24 22.36 -16.22
CA GLN A 124 -50.18 21.70 -17.01
C GLN A 124 -48.80 22.35 -16.83
N ASN A 125 -48.72 23.41 -16.03
CA ASN A 125 -47.50 24.21 -15.88
C ASN A 125 -46.73 23.81 -14.62
N PRO A 126 -45.38 23.78 -14.67
CA PRO A 126 -44.55 23.60 -13.49
C PRO A 126 -44.64 24.82 -12.55
N SER A 127 -44.31 24.60 -11.28
CA SER A 127 -44.24 25.64 -10.25
C SER A 127 -42.85 26.27 -10.16
N ASN A 128 -42.78 27.58 -10.02
CA ASN A 128 -41.57 28.34 -9.77
C ASN A 128 -41.71 29.09 -8.44
N LEU A 129 -40.86 28.73 -7.48
CA LEU A 129 -40.83 29.22 -6.11
C LEU A 129 -39.57 30.06 -5.90
N GLY A 130 -39.71 31.38 -6.00
CA GLY A 130 -38.60 32.33 -5.86
C GLY A 130 -38.55 33.06 -4.51
N GLY A 131 -39.37 32.68 -3.53
CA GLY A 131 -39.45 33.33 -2.22
C GLY A 131 -40.14 32.46 -1.17
N TYR A 132 -40.27 32.99 0.05
CA TYR A 132 -40.78 32.22 1.20
C TYR A 132 -42.29 31.98 1.15
N ILE A 133 -42.73 30.82 1.63
CA ILE A 133 -44.12 30.46 1.90
C ILE A 133 -44.33 30.54 3.41
N GLU A 134 -45.18 31.46 3.85
CA GLU A 134 -45.48 31.68 5.26
C GLU A 134 -46.89 31.19 5.62
N VAL A 135 -47.05 30.44 6.71
CA VAL A 135 -48.37 30.18 7.30
C VAL A 135 -48.73 31.34 8.25
N GLY A 136 -49.73 32.13 7.88
CA GLY A 136 -50.25 33.20 8.73
C GLY A 136 -51.22 32.67 9.78
N GLY A 137 -50.93 32.85 11.07
CA GLY A 137 -51.78 32.36 12.17
C GLY A 137 -51.27 31.08 12.79
N ALA A 138 -52.15 30.09 12.99
CA ALA A 138 -51.78 28.81 13.59
C ALA A 138 -50.79 28.05 12.69
N ARG A 139 -49.70 27.55 13.28
CA ARG A 139 -48.66 26.75 12.61
C ARG A 139 -49.29 25.47 12.02
N ALA A 140 -48.87 25.10 10.82
CA ALA A 140 -49.39 23.95 10.08
C ALA A 140 -48.30 23.30 9.22
N ASP A 141 -48.55 22.08 8.74
CA ASP A 141 -47.76 21.46 7.68
C ASP A 141 -48.12 22.07 6.34
N VAL A 142 -47.16 22.14 5.43
CA VAL A 142 -47.36 22.69 4.08
C VAL A 142 -46.87 21.71 3.03
N VAL A 143 -47.75 21.35 2.11
CA VAL A 143 -47.40 20.54 0.94
C VAL A 143 -47.63 21.36 -0.32
N VAL A 144 -46.67 21.34 -1.23
CA VAL A 144 -46.81 21.84 -2.61
C VAL A 144 -46.61 20.67 -3.56
N ALA A 145 -47.71 20.21 -4.17
CA ALA A 145 -47.73 19.09 -5.10
C ALA A 145 -47.97 19.59 -6.54
N ASN A 146 -47.00 19.35 -7.43
CA ASN A 146 -47.12 19.66 -8.84
C ASN A 146 -46.42 18.59 -9.70
N PRO A 147 -47.18 17.65 -10.30
CA PRO A 147 -46.62 16.59 -11.15
C PRO A 147 -45.82 17.07 -12.37
N ASN A 148 -46.03 18.31 -12.81
CA ASN A 148 -45.31 18.89 -13.94
C ASN A 148 -43.89 19.36 -13.57
N GLY A 149 -43.55 19.38 -12.27
CA GLY A 149 -42.25 19.81 -11.76
C GLY A 149 -42.30 21.06 -10.90
N ILE A 150 -41.25 21.24 -10.08
CA ILE A 150 -41.09 22.38 -9.17
C ILE A 150 -39.67 22.93 -9.32
N SER A 151 -39.53 24.23 -9.42
CA SER A 151 -38.24 24.93 -9.34
C SER A 151 -38.24 25.82 -8.11
N CYS A 152 -37.22 25.71 -7.26
CA CYS A 152 -36.98 26.60 -6.13
C CYS A 152 -35.71 27.40 -6.40
N ASN A 153 -35.77 28.73 -6.25
CA ASN A 153 -34.59 29.59 -6.37
C ASN A 153 -34.67 30.71 -5.34
N GLY A 154 -34.20 30.43 -4.12
CA GLY A 154 -34.35 31.31 -2.96
C GLY A 154 -35.69 31.14 -2.23
N CYS A 155 -36.31 29.96 -2.33
CA CYS A 155 -37.53 29.64 -1.60
C CYS A 155 -37.24 29.19 -0.16
N GLY A 156 -38.26 29.23 0.69
CA GLY A 156 -38.19 28.71 2.04
C GLY A 156 -39.54 28.74 2.74
N PHE A 157 -39.58 28.36 4.01
CA PHE A 157 -40.82 28.25 4.78
C PHE A 157 -40.75 29.04 6.08
N ILE A 158 -41.89 29.58 6.50
CA ILE A 158 -42.04 30.33 7.76
C ILE A 158 -43.29 29.83 8.47
N ASN A 159 -43.16 29.57 9.77
CA ASN A 159 -44.24 29.09 10.62
C ASN A 159 -44.85 27.77 10.10
N THR A 160 -44.00 26.83 9.71
CA THR A 160 -44.38 25.51 9.17
C THR A 160 -43.71 24.42 10.01
N ASN A 161 -44.42 23.38 10.45
CA ASN A 161 -43.76 22.25 11.15
C ASN A 161 -43.04 21.38 10.12
N HIS A 162 -43.79 20.76 9.22
CA HIS A 162 -43.29 19.90 8.15
C HIS A 162 -43.63 20.51 6.79
N ALA A 163 -42.61 20.67 5.95
CA ALA A 163 -42.79 21.12 4.57
C ALA A 163 -42.42 20.02 3.57
N THR A 164 -43.27 19.83 2.55
CA THR A 164 -43.04 18.87 1.47
C THR A 164 -43.18 19.57 0.11
N LEU A 165 -42.16 19.44 -0.73
CA LEU A 165 -42.28 19.71 -2.17
C LEU A 165 -42.34 18.38 -2.90
N THR A 166 -43.37 18.19 -3.72
CA THR A 166 -43.53 16.91 -4.42
C THR A 166 -44.00 17.05 -5.87
N THR A 167 -43.52 16.15 -6.73
CA THR A 167 -44.07 15.93 -8.08
C THR A 167 -44.99 14.71 -8.14
N GLY A 168 -45.32 14.13 -7.00
CA GLY A 168 -46.34 13.09 -6.92
C GLY A 168 -47.75 13.67 -6.87
N GLU A 169 -48.71 12.90 -7.35
CA GLU A 169 -50.13 13.15 -7.10
C GLU A 169 -50.49 12.74 -5.67
N SER A 170 -51.28 13.53 -4.97
CA SER A 170 -51.62 13.26 -3.57
C SER A 170 -52.59 12.08 -3.44
N ILE A 171 -52.29 11.14 -2.56
CA ILE A 171 -53.14 9.98 -2.25
C ILE A 171 -53.99 10.33 -1.03
N MET A 172 -55.29 10.58 -1.24
CA MET A 172 -56.23 10.92 -0.18
C MET A 172 -57.14 9.73 0.16
N GLU A 173 -57.14 9.30 1.43
CA GLU A 173 -58.06 8.26 1.94
C GLU A 173 -58.81 8.75 3.17
N GLY A 174 -60.14 8.58 3.21
CA GLY A 174 -60.95 8.98 4.36
C GLY A 174 -60.88 10.48 4.73
N GLY A 175 -60.44 11.33 3.79
CA GLY A 175 -60.21 12.77 4.02
C GLY A 175 -58.83 13.11 4.59
N GLU A 176 -57.89 12.16 4.64
CA GLU A 176 -56.54 12.34 5.16
C GLU A 176 -55.53 12.08 4.03
N LEU A 177 -54.39 12.79 4.07
CA LEU A 177 -53.32 12.59 3.10
C LEU A 177 -52.46 11.42 3.54
N GLN A 178 -52.50 10.32 2.80
CA GLN A 178 -51.74 9.11 3.10
C GLN A 178 -50.33 9.14 2.49
N GLY A 179 -50.17 9.77 1.33
CA GLY A 179 -48.90 9.74 0.61
C GLY A 179 -48.96 10.37 -0.76
N PHE A 180 -47.99 10.02 -1.60
CA PHE A 180 -47.79 10.60 -2.92
C PHE A 180 -47.52 9.50 -3.95
N ASP A 181 -48.16 9.60 -5.11
CA ASP A 181 -47.93 8.74 -6.27
C ASP A 181 -47.04 9.46 -7.29
N VAL A 182 -45.75 9.10 -7.35
CA VAL A 182 -44.74 9.77 -8.17
C VAL A 182 -44.58 9.04 -9.50
N GLN A 183 -45.10 9.65 -10.57
CA GLN A 183 -45.01 9.10 -11.94
C GLN A 183 -43.97 9.84 -12.81
N GLY A 184 -43.62 11.07 -12.44
CA GLY A 184 -42.78 11.96 -13.23
C GLY A 184 -42.43 13.26 -12.52
N GLY A 185 -41.92 14.23 -13.28
CA GLY A 185 -41.57 15.56 -12.77
C GLY A 185 -40.20 15.63 -12.10
N ARG A 186 -39.59 16.82 -12.18
CA ARG A 186 -38.29 17.12 -11.54
C ARG A 186 -38.46 18.24 -10.53
N ILE A 187 -37.77 18.14 -9.40
CA ILE A 187 -37.53 19.28 -8.50
C ILE A 187 -36.14 19.85 -8.78
N GLY A 188 -36.04 21.15 -9.07
CA GLY A 188 -34.77 21.84 -9.27
C GLY A 188 -34.53 22.88 -8.18
N ILE A 189 -33.39 22.83 -7.51
CA ILE A 189 -32.89 23.88 -6.62
C ILE A 189 -31.88 24.72 -7.41
N GLY A 190 -32.21 25.99 -7.62
CA GLY A 190 -31.39 26.95 -8.35
C GLY A 190 -30.27 27.55 -7.51
N GLU A 191 -29.50 28.43 -8.12
CA GLU A 191 -28.28 29.03 -7.56
C GLU A 191 -28.49 29.79 -6.24
N ASN A 192 -29.68 30.37 -6.00
CA ASN A 192 -30.00 31.05 -4.73
C ASN A 192 -30.44 30.08 -3.62
N GLY A 193 -30.41 28.78 -3.88
CA GLY A 193 -30.64 27.73 -2.88
C GLY A 193 -32.09 27.58 -2.39
N LEU A 194 -32.23 26.82 -1.31
CA LEU A 194 -33.47 26.56 -0.59
C LEU A 194 -33.22 26.62 0.93
N ASN A 195 -34.09 27.30 1.67
CA ASN A 195 -34.05 27.32 3.13
C ASN A 195 -35.27 26.61 3.76
N GLY A 196 -35.06 25.38 4.20
CA GLY A 196 -35.96 24.56 5.01
C GLY A 196 -35.57 24.48 6.50
N SER A 197 -34.54 25.22 6.96
CA SER A 197 -34.05 25.15 8.35
C SER A 197 -35.07 25.59 9.41
N ASN A 198 -36.09 26.36 9.01
CA ASN A 198 -37.18 26.79 9.90
C ASN A 198 -38.33 25.76 10.01
N THR A 199 -38.11 24.54 9.53
CA THR A 199 -39.06 23.42 9.60
C THR A 199 -38.42 22.28 10.35
N ASP A 200 -39.21 21.55 11.13
CA ASP A 200 -38.74 20.41 11.93
C ASP A 200 -38.37 19.23 10.99
N ARG A 201 -39.00 19.18 9.81
CA ARG A 201 -38.73 18.22 8.75
C ARG A 201 -39.00 18.86 7.40
N PHE A 202 -38.11 18.60 6.44
CA PHE A 202 -38.25 19.02 5.07
C PHE A 202 -38.10 17.84 4.10
N ASP A 203 -39.09 17.64 3.24
CA ASP A 203 -39.10 16.55 2.27
C ASP A 203 -39.14 17.05 0.82
N LEU A 204 -38.30 16.45 -0.02
CA LEU A 204 -38.39 16.50 -1.47
C LEU A 204 -38.78 15.12 -1.99
N ILE A 205 -39.96 15.02 -2.61
CA ILE A 205 -40.49 13.75 -3.11
C ILE A 205 -40.79 13.88 -4.60
N ALA A 206 -39.91 13.39 -5.46
CA ALA A 206 -40.05 13.60 -6.91
C ALA A 206 -39.45 12.46 -7.72
N ARG A 207 -39.67 12.42 -9.04
CA ARG A 207 -38.98 11.41 -9.83
C ARG A 207 -37.47 11.66 -9.89
N SER A 208 -37.07 12.92 -10.02
CA SER A 208 -35.67 13.34 -9.87
C SER A 208 -35.52 14.71 -9.22
N VAL A 209 -34.37 14.91 -8.58
CA VAL A 209 -33.97 16.15 -7.93
C VAL A 209 -32.63 16.62 -8.49
N LYS A 210 -32.56 17.91 -8.86
CA LYS A 210 -31.30 18.56 -9.24
C LYS A 210 -30.99 19.69 -8.27
N VAL A 211 -29.79 19.71 -7.72
CA VAL A 211 -29.34 20.72 -6.75
C VAL A 211 -28.19 21.53 -7.35
N ALA A 212 -28.41 22.82 -7.58
CA ALA A 212 -27.42 23.72 -8.17
C ALA A 212 -27.00 24.88 -7.24
N GLY A 213 -27.63 25.00 -6.08
CA GLY A 213 -27.28 25.94 -5.01
C GLY A 213 -27.63 25.30 -3.67
N GLU A 214 -27.19 25.93 -2.57
CA GLU A 214 -27.23 25.32 -1.25
C GLU A 214 -28.65 24.99 -0.76
N LEU A 215 -28.81 23.81 -0.16
CA LEU A 215 -30.03 23.38 0.51
C LEU A 215 -29.76 23.27 2.01
N HIS A 216 -30.48 24.05 2.80
CA HIS A 216 -30.38 24.03 4.27
C HIS A 216 -31.68 23.50 4.89
N ALA A 217 -31.62 22.58 5.85
CA ALA A 217 -32.78 22.04 6.56
C ALA A 217 -32.44 21.66 8.02
N ASP A 218 -33.44 21.38 8.87
CA ASP A 218 -33.20 20.73 10.16
C ASP A 218 -33.08 19.22 9.98
N SER A 219 -34.14 18.56 9.48
CA SER A 219 -34.11 17.18 8.99
C SER A 219 -34.48 17.15 7.51
N LEU A 220 -33.57 16.69 6.66
CA LEU A 220 -33.76 16.60 5.21
C LEU A 220 -34.07 15.18 4.77
N ASN A 221 -35.17 14.99 4.04
CA ASN A 221 -35.42 13.78 3.27
C ASN A 221 -35.53 14.10 1.77
N ILE A 222 -34.83 13.34 0.94
CA ILE A 222 -35.00 13.35 -0.51
C ILE A 222 -35.35 11.93 -0.94
N VAL A 223 -36.55 11.74 -1.48
CA VAL A 223 -37.06 10.43 -1.93
C VAL A 223 -37.36 10.53 -3.41
N THR A 224 -36.63 9.73 -4.20
CA THR A 224 -36.62 9.81 -5.66
C THR A 224 -36.90 8.50 -6.37
N GLY A 225 -37.41 8.61 -7.59
CA GLY A 225 -37.82 7.49 -8.45
C GLY A 225 -39.32 7.41 -8.70
N GLN A 226 -39.73 6.51 -9.61
CA GLN A 226 -41.14 6.23 -9.91
C GLN A 226 -41.75 5.25 -8.89
N GLN A 227 -42.56 5.76 -7.96
CA GLN A 227 -43.01 5.00 -6.78
C GLN A 227 -44.20 5.66 -6.07
N ARG A 228 -44.87 4.89 -5.22
CA ARG A 228 -45.71 5.46 -4.15
C ARG A 228 -44.86 5.68 -2.90
N VAL A 229 -45.05 6.81 -2.24
CA VAL A 229 -44.34 7.20 -1.01
C VAL A 229 -45.35 7.52 0.07
N ASP A 230 -45.24 6.85 1.22
CA ASP A 230 -46.02 7.16 2.42
C ASP A 230 -45.63 8.53 3.01
N ARG A 231 -46.60 9.32 3.48
CA ARG A 231 -46.35 10.68 3.97
C ARG A 231 -45.46 10.68 5.22
N ASP A 232 -45.78 9.82 6.18
CA ASP A 232 -45.21 9.93 7.53
C ASP A 232 -43.91 9.15 7.64
N THR A 233 -43.91 7.90 7.17
CA THR A 233 -42.76 6.99 7.22
C THR A 233 -41.80 7.15 6.06
N LEU A 234 -42.26 7.75 4.95
CA LEU A 234 -41.54 7.81 3.68
C LEU A 234 -41.13 6.43 3.14
N ALA A 235 -41.84 5.38 3.55
CA ALA A 235 -41.73 4.06 2.96
C ALA A 235 -42.20 4.12 1.50
N SER A 236 -41.49 3.42 0.63
CA SER A 236 -41.74 3.41 -0.81
C SER A 236 -42.14 2.03 -1.31
N SER A 237 -43.08 1.97 -2.25
CA SER A 237 -43.41 0.75 -2.99
C SER A 237 -43.27 0.99 -4.49
N ASN A 238 -42.48 0.13 -5.16
CA ASN A 238 -42.16 0.27 -6.58
C ASN A 238 -43.38 -0.05 -7.47
N GLU A 239 -43.65 0.85 -8.43
CA GLU A 239 -44.52 0.60 -9.59
C GLU A 239 -43.75 0.96 -10.87
N THR A 240 -42.70 0.21 -11.19
CA THR A 240 -41.87 0.44 -12.39
C THR A 240 -42.65 0.08 -13.66
N THR A 241 -43.06 1.09 -14.44
CA THR A 241 -43.79 0.89 -15.72
C THR A 241 -43.17 1.64 -16.91
N GLY A 242 -42.20 2.53 -16.69
CA GLY A 242 -41.62 3.40 -17.73
C GLY A 242 -40.28 2.91 -18.31
N THR A 243 -40.06 3.15 -19.61
CA THR A 243 -38.81 2.83 -20.33
C THR A 243 -37.83 4.01 -20.48
N ASN A 244 -38.25 5.24 -20.20
CA ASN A 244 -37.41 6.45 -20.30
C ASN A 244 -36.96 6.88 -18.89
N LYS A 245 -35.77 6.43 -18.47
CA LYS A 245 -35.20 6.66 -17.12
C LYS A 245 -34.24 7.87 -17.13
N PRO A 246 -34.20 8.70 -16.07
CA PRO A 246 -33.14 9.69 -15.92
C PRO A 246 -31.77 9.00 -15.68
N GLY A 247 -30.67 9.68 -15.98
CA GLY A 247 -29.33 9.14 -15.68
C GLY A 247 -29.04 9.10 -14.18
N PHE A 248 -29.44 10.14 -13.45
CA PHE A 248 -29.33 10.25 -11.99
C PHE A 248 -30.66 10.72 -11.39
N ALA A 249 -31.03 10.13 -10.27
CA ALA A 249 -32.24 10.46 -9.50
C ALA A 249 -31.99 11.70 -8.64
N ILE A 250 -30.76 11.84 -8.13
CA ILE A 250 -30.26 13.00 -7.40
C ILE A 250 -28.97 13.43 -8.09
N ASP A 251 -28.94 14.67 -8.57
CA ASP A 251 -27.80 15.27 -9.28
C ASP A 251 -27.46 16.61 -8.63
N SER A 252 -26.41 16.64 -7.81
CA SER A 252 -25.86 17.86 -7.23
C SER A 252 -24.66 18.35 -8.03
N SER A 253 -24.68 19.61 -8.45
CA SER A 253 -23.48 20.27 -9.00
C SER A 253 -22.48 20.60 -7.88
N ALA A 254 -21.25 20.96 -8.26
CA ALA A 254 -20.20 21.39 -7.31
C ALA A 254 -20.54 22.62 -6.45
N LEU A 255 -21.63 23.33 -6.73
CA LEU A 255 -22.12 24.47 -5.94
C LEU A 255 -23.40 24.14 -5.14
N GLY A 256 -23.94 22.92 -5.28
CA GLY A 256 -25.22 22.49 -4.75
C GLY A 256 -25.18 21.77 -3.40
N GLY A 257 -24.40 22.26 -2.44
CA GLY A 257 -24.22 21.57 -1.14
C GLY A 257 -25.53 21.38 -0.35
N MET A 258 -25.61 20.35 0.48
CA MET A 258 -26.76 20.04 1.33
C MET A 258 -26.36 19.98 2.79
N TYR A 259 -27.06 20.73 3.64
CA TYR A 259 -26.71 20.90 5.05
C TYR A 259 -27.94 20.73 5.93
N ALA A 260 -27.91 19.75 6.84
CA ALA A 260 -28.98 19.54 7.82
C ALA A 260 -28.46 18.90 9.11
N ASN A 261 -29.27 18.80 10.16
CA ASN A 261 -28.92 18.00 11.34
C ASN A 261 -28.94 16.49 11.03
N ARG A 262 -29.92 16.04 10.23
CA ARG A 262 -30.03 14.67 9.72
C ARG A 262 -30.37 14.68 8.23
N ILE A 263 -29.77 13.79 7.46
CA ILE A 263 -29.97 13.70 6.00
C ILE A 263 -30.34 12.26 5.61
N ARG A 264 -31.40 12.11 4.81
CA ARG A 264 -31.77 10.83 4.20
C ARG A 264 -32.05 11.00 2.72
N LEU A 265 -31.24 10.36 1.88
CA LEU A 265 -31.31 10.42 0.42
C LEU A 265 -31.63 9.01 -0.09
N ILE A 266 -32.74 8.87 -0.82
CA ILE A 266 -33.25 7.57 -1.29
C ILE A 266 -33.59 7.67 -2.77
N ALA A 267 -33.01 6.79 -3.59
CA ALA A 267 -33.21 6.71 -5.03
C ALA A 267 -33.65 5.30 -5.44
N ASN A 268 -34.96 5.06 -5.52
CA ASN A 268 -35.50 3.69 -5.64
C ASN A 268 -35.77 3.24 -7.09
N GLU A 269 -35.55 4.09 -8.09
CA GLU A 269 -35.74 3.69 -9.50
C GLU A 269 -34.56 2.83 -9.95
N GLU A 270 -34.82 1.55 -10.24
CA GLU A 270 -33.81 0.58 -10.67
C GLU A 270 -32.95 1.10 -11.84
N GLY A 271 -31.63 1.03 -11.69
CA GLY A 271 -30.63 1.50 -12.65
C GLY A 271 -30.45 3.02 -12.70
N VAL A 272 -31.03 3.77 -11.76
CA VAL A 272 -30.88 5.23 -11.67
C VAL A 272 -30.04 5.58 -10.46
N GLY A 273 -28.87 6.18 -10.71
CA GLY A 273 -27.88 6.46 -9.67
C GLY A 273 -28.06 7.78 -8.91
N VAL A 274 -27.15 8.03 -7.99
CA VAL A 274 -26.99 9.30 -7.26
C VAL A 274 -25.61 9.89 -7.56
N LYS A 275 -25.56 11.20 -7.82
CA LYS A 275 -24.33 11.94 -8.02
C LYS A 275 -24.29 13.18 -7.13
N LEU A 276 -23.28 13.26 -6.27
CA LEU A 276 -23.09 14.31 -5.27
C LEU A 276 -21.71 14.98 -5.47
N ASP A 277 -21.63 15.96 -6.37
CA ASP A 277 -20.38 16.69 -6.65
C ASP A 277 -20.07 17.80 -5.62
N ALA A 278 -21.01 18.12 -4.72
CA ALA A 278 -20.84 19.11 -3.66
C ALA A 278 -20.99 18.47 -2.27
N PRO A 279 -20.48 19.13 -1.20
CA PRO A 279 -20.56 18.60 0.15
C PRO A 279 -22.00 18.34 0.62
N VAL A 280 -22.19 17.18 1.25
CA VAL A 280 -23.40 16.83 1.99
C VAL A 280 -23.00 16.65 3.45
N ALA A 281 -23.63 17.39 4.37
CA ALA A 281 -23.23 17.42 5.78
C ALA A 281 -24.42 17.30 6.74
N ALA A 282 -24.40 16.25 7.57
CA ALA A 282 -25.28 16.02 8.71
C ALA A 282 -24.63 16.54 10.01
N GLN A 283 -25.03 17.74 10.44
CA GLN A 283 -24.35 18.53 11.46
C GLN A 283 -24.59 18.06 12.90
N ASN A 284 -25.68 17.33 13.18
CA ASN A 284 -26.02 16.86 14.54
C ASN A 284 -26.77 15.50 14.50
N GLY A 285 -26.36 14.59 13.63
CA GLY A 285 -27.04 13.32 13.43
C GLY A 285 -26.53 12.54 12.24
N ASP A 286 -27.34 11.55 11.84
CA ASP A 286 -26.97 10.53 10.87
C ASP A 286 -27.20 10.96 9.42
N MET A 287 -26.48 10.29 8.52
CA MET A 287 -26.67 10.34 7.08
C MET A 287 -26.99 8.96 6.53
N VAL A 288 -28.03 8.87 5.72
CA VAL A 288 -28.36 7.66 4.96
C VAL A 288 -28.45 8.02 3.49
N LEU A 289 -27.73 7.27 2.66
CA LEU A 289 -27.72 7.40 1.21
C LEU A 289 -27.97 6.01 0.60
N SER A 290 -29.15 5.83 0.00
CA SER A 290 -29.53 4.56 -0.61
C SER A 290 -29.97 4.76 -2.07
N ALA A 291 -29.49 3.89 -2.96
CA ALA A 291 -29.87 3.91 -4.37
C ALA A 291 -30.01 2.49 -4.93
N ASN A 292 -30.96 2.29 -5.84
CA ASN A 292 -31.06 1.09 -6.67
C ASN A 292 -30.24 1.29 -7.98
N GLY A 293 -29.03 1.81 -7.85
CA GLY A 293 -28.13 2.19 -8.95
C GLY A 293 -26.84 2.79 -8.41
N ASN A 294 -25.90 3.15 -9.28
CA ASN A 294 -24.57 3.60 -8.86
C ASN A 294 -24.61 4.87 -8.00
N ILE A 295 -23.77 4.94 -6.98
CA ILE A 295 -23.60 6.10 -6.10
C ILE A 295 -22.21 6.71 -6.33
N GLN A 296 -22.15 7.99 -6.65
CA GLN A 296 -20.91 8.76 -6.75
C GLN A 296 -21.00 9.97 -5.83
N HIS A 297 -20.01 10.14 -4.95
CA HIS A 297 -19.95 11.31 -4.08
C HIS A 297 -18.52 11.83 -3.95
N SER A 298 -18.42 13.16 -3.79
CA SER A 298 -17.18 13.81 -3.35
C SER A 298 -17.12 13.79 -1.83
N ASP A 299 -17.79 14.74 -1.17
CA ASP A 299 -17.64 14.95 0.28
C ASP A 299 -18.93 14.62 1.04
N LEU A 300 -18.82 13.75 2.04
CA LEU A 300 -19.87 13.40 2.99
C LEU A 300 -19.36 13.60 4.42
N ALA A 301 -20.15 14.26 5.27
CA ALA A 301 -19.80 14.40 6.68
C ALA A 301 -21.02 14.17 7.57
N ALA A 302 -20.86 13.41 8.65
CA ALA A 302 -21.89 13.26 9.67
C ALA A 302 -21.29 13.25 11.07
N THR A 303 -21.97 13.91 12.00
CA THR A 303 -21.65 13.80 13.44
C THR A 303 -22.15 12.49 14.06
N GLY A 304 -23.10 11.82 13.41
CA GLY A 304 -23.52 10.45 13.70
C GLY A 304 -23.02 9.47 12.64
N ASN A 305 -23.83 8.45 12.37
CA ASN A 305 -23.48 7.38 11.43
C ASN A 305 -23.62 7.84 9.97
N ILE A 306 -22.83 7.25 9.07
CA ILE A 306 -23.03 7.31 7.62
C ILE A 306 -23.34 5.90 7.12
N ALA A 307 -24.49 5.72 6.47
CA ALA A 307 -24.85 4.46 5.82
C ALA A 307 -25.04 4.70 4.31
N ILE A 308 -24.28 3.99 3.49
CA ILE A 308 -24.31 4.03 2.03
C ILE A 308 -24.72 2.65 1.51
N ASP A 309 -25.83 2.58 0.78
CA ASP A 309 -26.36 1.31 0.25
C ASP A 309 -26.74 1.47 -1.23
N ALA A 310 -25.92 0.90 -2.11
CA ALA A 310 -26.16 0.90 -3.56
C ALA A 310 -26.94 -0.33 -4.04
N ASN A 311 -27.46 -1.18 -3.15
CA ASN A 311 -28.24 -2.37 -3.46
C ASN A 311 -27.56 -3.25 -4.55
N GLN A 312 -26.31 -3.65 -4.33
CA GLN A 312 -25.47 -4.39 -5.30
C GLN A 312 -25.15 -3.60 -6.59
N ASN A 313 -24.98 -2.29 -6.50
CA ASN A 313 -24.42 -1.46 -7.57
C ASN A 313 -23.14 -0.75 -7.08
N ASP A 314 -22.49 -0.02 -7.97
CA ASP A 314 -21.17 0.55 -7.68
C ASP A 314 -21.26 1.76 -6.75
N VAL A 315 -20.30 1.89 -5.84
CA VAL A 315 -20.09 3.08 -5.00
C VAL A 315 -18.69 3.63 -5.29
N MET A 316 -18.61 4.93 -5.62
CA MET A 316 -17.35 5.64 -5.84
C MET A 316 -17.21 6.81 -4.86
N SER A 317 -16.19 6.71 -4.01
CA SER A 317 -15.77 7.75 -3.06
C SER A 317 -14.49 8.41 -3.56
N SER A 318 -14.57 9.65 -4.03
CA SER A 318 -13.41 10.39 -4.58
C SER A 318 -12.95 11.57 -3.75
N GLY A 319 -13.78 12.03 -2.80
CA GLY A 319 -13.47 13.11 -1.87
C GLY A 319 -13.36 12.64 -0.43
N THR A 320 -13.82 13.46 0.51
CA THR A 320 -13.68 13.19 1.95
C THR A 320 -14.97 12.63 2.53
N VAL A 321 -14.93 11.46 3.16
CA VAL A 321 -16.03 10.91 3.97
C VAL A 321 -15.61 10.89 5.43
N LEU A 322 -16.37 11.61 6.28
CA LEU A 322 -16.11 11.69 7.72
C LEU A 322 -17.35 11.30 8.51
N ALA A 323 -17.36 10.09 9.05
CA ALA A 323 -18.35 9.65 10.04
C ALA A 323 -17.77 9.82 11.45
N LYS A 324 -18.43 10.59 12.33
CA LYS A 324 -18.01 10.72 13.74
C LYS A 324 -18.49 9.60 14.65
N ALA A 325 -19.27 8.68 14.10
CA ALA A 325 -19.57 7.38 14.68
C ALA A 325 -19.26 6.33 13.59
N ASP A 326 -20.19 5.47 13.23
CA ASP A 326 -19.93 4.35 12.31
C ASP A 326 -20.13 4.72 10.84
N LEU A 327 -19.35 4.09 9.96
CA LEU A 327 -19.53 4.09 8.51
C LEU A 327 -19.91 2.67 8.06
N SER A 328 -20.99 2.54 7.28
CA SER A 328 -21.35 1.31 6.59
C SER A 328 -21.51 1.55 5.09
N VAL A 329 -20.88 0.71 4.27
CA VAL A 329 -21.00 0.73 2.80
C VAL A 329 -21.40 -0.65 2.30
N ASN A 330 -22.49 -0.72 1.54
CA ASN A 330 -22.94 -1.92 0.82
C ASN A 330 -22.96 -1.66 -0.69
N ALA A 331 -22.15 -2.40 -1.46
CA ALA A 331 -21.97 -2.19 -2.89
C ALA A 331 -21.76 -3.53 -3.64
N ALA A 332 -21.78 -3.50 -4.97
CA ALA A 332 -21.15 -4.55 -5.78
C ALA A 332 -19.66 -4.25 -5.92
N ASP A 333 -19.33 -3.12 -6.53
CA ASP A 333 -17.95 -2.63 -6.62
C ASP A 333 -17.80 -1.35 -5.79
N TYR A 334 -16.91 -1.36 -4.80
CA TYR A 334 -16.54 -0.19 -4.01
C TYR A 334 -15.18 0.35 -4.45
N THR A 335 -15.14 1.58 -4.94
CA THR A 335 -13.89 2.28 -5.29
C THR A 335 -13.68 3.47 -4.37
N ASN A 336 -12.56 3.46 -3.65
CA ASN A 336 -12.09 4.59 -2.87
C ASN A 336 -10.78 5.15 -3.44
N SER A 337 -10.83 6.42 -3.85
CA SER A 337 -9.65 7.20 -4.23
C SER A 337 -9.50 8.47 -3.38
N GLY A 338 -10.28 8.58 -2.30
CA GLY A 338 -10.36 9.75 -1.43
C GLY A 338 -9.89 9.44 0.00
N TYR A 339 -10.42 10.20 0.96
CA TYR A 339 -10.13 10.03 2.39
C TYR A 339 -11.41 9.65 3.12
N VAL A 340 -11.58 8.35 3.41
CA VAL A 340 -12.79 7.76 3.97
C VAL A 340 -12.49 7.26 5.37
N VAL A 341 -13.06 7.93 6.37
CA VAL A 341 -12.75 7.69 7.78
C VAL A 341 -14.00 7.67 8.65
N ALA A 342 -14.03 6.69 9.56
CA ALA A 342 -14.95 6.62 10.69
C ALA A 342 -14.20 6.80 12.02
N ASP A 343 -14.72 7.64 12.93
CA ASP A 343 -14.26 7.69 14.32
C ASP A 343 -14.76 6.46 15.12
N GLY A 344 -15.80 5.77 14.63
CA GLY A 344 -16.26 4.46 15.12
C GLY A 344 -15.74 3.31 14.24
N MET A 345 -16.61 2.33 13.97
CA MET A 345 -16.33 1.23 13.05
C MET A 345 -16.55 1.66 11.59
N ALA A 346 -15.64 1.25 10.70
CA ALA A 346 -15.87 1.26 9.26
C ALA A 346 -16.15 -0.18 8.77
N ASP A 347 -17.37 -0.44 8.29
CA ASP A 347 -17.83 -1.73 7.78
C ASP A 347 -18.13 -1.63 6.28
N ILE A 348 -17.31 -2.28 5.47
CA ILE A 348 -17.39 -2.26 4.01
C ILE A 348 -17.73 -3.67 3.51
N GLN A 349 -18.91 -3.80 2.92
CA GLN A 349 -19.39 -5.04 2.28
C GLN A 349 -19.53 -4.80 0.79
N ALA A 350 -18.75 -5.51 -0.02
CA ALA A 350 -18.80 -5.41 -1.47
C ALA A 350 -18.51 -6.76 -2.13
N THR A 351 -18.69 -6.87 -3.45
CA THR A 351 -18.09 -7.97 -4.22
C THR A 351 -16.62 -7.67 -4.49
N THR A 352 -16.29 -6.43 -4.87
CA THR A 352 -14.90 -5.98 -5.02
C THR A 352 -14.65 -4.67 -4.30
N VAL A 353 -13.45 -4.54 -3.72
CA VAL A 353 -12.96 -3.30 -3.10
C VAL A 353 -11.67 -2.90 -3.79
N THR A 354 -11.66 -1.71 -4.39
CA THR A 354 -10.45 -1.08 -4.93
C THR A 354 -10.14 0.18 -4.13
N ASN A 355 -8.99 0.20 -3.48
CA ASN A 355 -8.53 1.31 -2.66
C ASN A 355 -7.20 1.87 -3.18
N THR A 356 -7.22 3.13 -3.58
CA THR A 356 -6.02 3.94 -3.92
C THR A 356 -5.96 5.23 -3.08
N GLY A 357 -6.83 5.35 -2.08
CA GLY A 357 -6.87 6.45 -1.11
C GLY A 357 -6.74 5.91 0.30
N THR A 358 -7.29 6.61 1.30
CA THR A 358 -7.34 6.12 2.69
C THR A 358 -8.73 5.60 3.00
N LEU A 359 -8.82 4.38 3.52
CA LEU A 359 -10.01 3.80 4.14
C LEU A 359 -9.66 3.41 5.57
N ALA A 360 -10.34 4.01 6.55
CA ALA A 360 -10.00 3.80 7.95
C ALA A 360 -11.19 3.80 8.92
N GLY A 361 -11.07 3.04 10.01
CA GLY A 361 -11.99 3.06 11.15
C GLY A 361 -11.21 3.05 12.45
N ARG A 362 -11.51 3.96 13.39
CA ARG A 362 -10.76 4.06 14.65
C ARG A 362 -11.08 2.92 15.60
N GLU A 363 -12.35 2.55 15.74
CA GLU A 363 -12.71 1.40 16.59
C GLU A 363 -12.38 0.08 15.90
N ALA A 364 -12.65 -0.04 14.61
CA ALA A 364 -12.22 -1.15 13.77
C ALA A 364 -12.42 -0.81 12.29
N LEU A 365 -11.67 -1.49 11.41
CA LEU A 365 -11.96 -1.56 9.99
C LEU A 365 -12.29 -3.01 9.62
N THR A 366 -13.48 -3.25 9.07
CA THR A 366 -13.89 -4.55 8.54
C THR A 366 -14.20 -4.41 7.05
N VAL A 367 -13.60 -5.28 6.24
CA VAL A 367 -13.83 -5.34 4.80
C VAL A 367 -14.17 -6.77 4.40
N GLU A 368 -15.39 -6.99 3.94
CA GLU A 368 -15.88 -8.26 3.40
C GLU A 368 -16.08 -8.13 1.89
N ALA A 369 -15.32 -8.90 1.11
CA ALA A 369 -15.41 -8.89 -0.34
C ALA A 369 -14.93 -10.19 -0.98
N ASP A 370 -15.23 -10.44 -2.26
CA ASP A 370 -14.56 -11.53 -2.99
C ASP A 370 -13.10 -11.15 -3.29
N SER A 371 -12.85 -9.87 -3.58
CA SER A 371 -11.50 -9.37 -3.86
C SER A 371 -11.26 -7.97 -3.30
N ILE A 372 -10.12 -7.81 -2.63
CA ILE A 372 -9.61 -6.55 -2.12
C ILE A 372 -8.32 -6.22 -2.86
N LEU A 373 -8.29 -5.07 -3.53
CA LEU A 373 -7.11 -4.49 -4.17
C LEU A 373 -6.78 -3.17 -3.47
N ASN A 374 -5.73 -3.17 -2.67
CA ASN A 374 -5.09 -1.98 -2.12
C ASN A 374 -3.84 -1.68 -2.94
N ASP A 375 -3.82 -0.56 -3.65
CA ASP A 375 -2.84 -0.33 -4.72
C ASP A 375 -2.39 1.14 -4.80
N GLN A 376 -1.16 1.38 -5.27
CA GLN A 376 -0.63 2.70 -5.62
C GLN A 376 -0.78 3.76 -4.50
N GLY A 377 -0.24 3.49 -3.30
CA GLY A 377 -0.34 4.40 -2.16
C GLY A 377 -1.68 4.36 -1.42
N GLY A 378 -2.50 3.34 -1.69
CA GLY A 378 -3.69 3.04 -0.90
C GLY A 378 -3.34 2.70 0.55
N ALA A 379 -4.22 3.09 1.48
CA ALA A 379 -4.10 2.84 2.90
C ALA A 379 -5.37 2.19 3.45
N LEU A 380 -5.25 1.00 4.05
CA LEU A 380 -6.26 0.40 4.91
C LEU A 380 -5.79 0.52 6.36
N LEU A 381 -6.46 1.34 7.16
CA LEU A 381 -5.95 1.75 8.48
C LEU A 381 -6.96 1.46 9.61
N SER A 382 -6.47 1.01 10.77
CA SER A 382 -7.27 0.89 12.00
C SER A 382 -6.46 1.26 13.25
N GLU A 383 -7.14 1.82 14.26
CA GLU A 383 -6.54 2.06 15.59
C GLU A 383 -6.81 0.92 16.59
N ASN A 384 -7.64 -0.08 16.26
CA ASN A 384 -7.73 -1.33 17.01
C ASN A 384 -7.68 -2.52 16.05
N ASP A 385 -8.75 -3.28 15.83
CA ASP A 385 -8.69 -4.47 14.97
C ASP A 385 -8.95 -4.11 13.49
N LEU A 386 -8.29 -4.83 12.59
CA LEU A 386 -8.48 -4.76 11.15
C LEU A 386 -8.80 -6.17 10.62
N ASN A 387 -9.99 -6.36 10.06
CA ASN A 387 -10.46 -7.65 9.55
C ASN A 387 -10.68 -7.58 8.04
N LEU A 388 -9.99 -8.43 7.29
CA LEU A 388 -10.14 -8.57 5.84
C LEU A 388 -10.62 -9.98 5.51
N SER A 389 -11.89 -10.10 5.11
CA SER A 389 -12.50 -11.36 4.70
C SER A 389 -12.69 -11.36 3.19
N ALA A 390 -11.73 -11.96 2.46
CA ALA A 390 -11.77 -12.06 1.01
C ALA A 390 -11.03 -13.25 0.42
N ASP A 391 -11.54 -13.77 -0.70
CA ASP A 391 -10.86 -14.83 -1.45
C ASP A 391 -9.50 -14.38 -1.99
N GLN A 392 -9.37 -13.10 -2.38
CA GLN A 392 -8.12 -12.52 -2.84
C GLN A 392 -7.85 -11.16 -2.20
N VAL A 393 -6.75 -11.06 -1.47
CA VAL A 393 -6.24 -9.78 -0.94
C VAL A 393 -4.93 -9.45 -1.64
N THR A 394 -4.91 -8.34 -2.38
CA THR A 394 -3.70 -7.80 -3.00
C THR A 394 -3.35 -6.47 -2.36
N ASN A 395 -2.18 -6.39 -1.75
CA ASN A 395 -1.56 -5.17 -1.27
C ASN A 395 -0.31 -4.88 -2.12
N ARG A 396 -0.38 -3.91 -3.03
CA ARG A 396 0.70 -3.60 -3.96
C ARG A 396 1.14 -2.16 -3.83
N LEU A 397 2.41 -1.91 -3.47
CA LEU A 397 2.95 -0.55 -3.29
C LEU A 397 2.03 0.31 -2.42
N ALA A 398 1.50 -0.29 -1.35
CA ALA A 398 0.41 0.24 -0.55
C ALA A 398 0.51 -0.29 0.90
N ASP A 399 -0.27 0.30 1.80
CA ASP A 399 -0.22 0.04 3.24
C ASP A 399 -1.51 -0.60 3.76
N ILE A 400 -1.36 -1.70 4.50
CA ILE A 400 -2.36 -2.25 5.43
C ILE A 400 -1.74 -2.14 6.81
N TYR A 401 -2.32 -1.32 7.67
CA TYR A 401 -1.75 -1.03 8.99
C TYR A 401 -2.81 -1.00 10.07
N THR A 402 -2.51 -1.64 11.19
CA THR A 402 -3.38 -1.63 12.35
C THR A 402 -2.62 -1.54 13.66
N SER A 403 -3.25 -0.92 14.66
CA SER A 403 -2.68 -0.78 16.01
C SER A 403 -3.11 -1.88 17.00
N GLY A 404 -4.10 -2.68 16.61
CA GLY A 404 -4.49 -3.90 17.32
C GLY A 404 -4.15 -5.10 16.46
N ASN A 405 -5.08 -6.06 16.36
CA ASN A 405 -4.86 -7.29 15.60
C ASN A 405 -5.24 -7.13 14.14
N LEU A 406 -4.57 -7.90 13.28
CA LEU A 406 -4.92 -8.05 11.87
C LEU A 406 -5.35 -9.49 11.61
N THR A 407 -6.55 -9.67 11.06
CA THR A 407 -7.03 -10.98 10.57
C THR A 407 -7.29 -10.92 9.08
N ILE A 408 -6.74 -11.89 8.33
CA ILE A 408 -7.00 -12.10 6.90
C ILE A 408 -7.50 -13.53 6.69
N ASN A 409 -8.71 -13.68 6.16
CA ASN A 409 -9.35 -14.97 5.91
C ASN A 409 -10.23 -14.93 4.64
N GLY A 410 -10.83 -16.06 4.27
CA GLY A 410 -11.71 -16.16 3.10
C GLY A 410 -13.03 -15.41 3.28
N SER A 411 -13.75 -15.07 2.20
CA SER A 411 -15.07 -14.43 2.30
C SER A 411 -16.15 -15.35 2.89
N ASP A 412 -15.87 -16.65 2.94
CA ASP A 412 -16.66 -17.67 3.65
C ASP A 412 -16.33 -17.77 5.16
N GLY A 413 -15.26 -17.11 5.59
CA GLY A 413 -14.74 -17.14 6.96
C GLY A 413 -13.73 -18.27 7.19
N GLU A 414 -13.39 -19.03 6.15
CA GLU A 414 -12.34 -20.06 6.17
C GLU A 414 -11.05 -19.49 5.54
N SER A 415 -10.48 -20.16 4.53
CA SER A 415 -9.21 -19.76 3.93
C SER A 415 -9.41 -18.85 2.72
N ALA A 416 -8.70 -17.73 2.67
CA ALA A 416 -8.55 -17.00 1.43
C ALA A 416 -7.86 -17.90 0.38
N LYS A 417 -8.08 -17.64 -0.91
CA LYS A 417 -7.32 -18.33 -1.96
C LYS A 417 -5.93 -17.74 -2.10
N LYS A 418 -5.79 -16.42 -1.87
CA LYS A 418 -4.51 -15.75 -2.08
C LYS A 418 -4.38 -14.45 -1.28
N LEU A 419 -3.26 -14.33 -0.58
CA LEU A 419 -2.72 -13.07 -0.09
C LEU A 419 -1.47 -12.71 -0.91
N GLU A 420 -1.48 -11.55 -1.56
CA GLU A 420 -0.32 -11.01 -2.28
C GLU A 420 0.09 -9.67 -1.69
N ASN A 421 1.25 -9.66 -1.04
CA ASN A 421 1.96 -8.44 -0.65
C ASN A 421 3.11 -8.20 -1.63
N ARG A 422 3.02 -7.12 -2.41
CA ARG A 422 3.92 -6.80 -3.53
C ARG A 422 4.54 -5.42 -3.38
N SER A 423 5.79 -5.38 -2.94
CA SER A 423 6.48 -4.18 -2.46
C SER A 423 5.56 -3.29 -1.58
N GLY A 424 4.72 -3.94 -0.78
CA GLY A 424 3.74 -3.32 0.10
C GLY A 424 4.04 -3.62 1.55
N ARG A 425 3.35 -2.90 2.44
CA ARG A 425 3.46 -3.07 3.88
C ARG A 425 2.17 -3.63 4.45
N ILE A 426 2.29 -4.71 5.20
CA ILE A 426 1.22 -5.25 6.05
C ILE A 426 1.77 -5.30 7.46
N GLU A 427 1.22 -4.50 8.37
CA GLU A 427 1.70 -4.44 9.76
C GLU A 427 0.56 -4.32 10.78
N ALA A 428 0.71 -5.06 11.88
CA ALA A 428 -0.08 -4.93 13.11
C ALA A 428 0.84 -4.61 14.29
N GLU A 429 0.44 -3.71 15.20
CA GLU A 429 1.17 -3.49 16.46
C GLU A 429 0.98 -4.65 17.45
N ASP A 430 -0.13 -5.39 17.37
CA ASP A 430 -0.37 -6.63 18.11
C ASP A 430 -0.20 -7.85 17.17
N ASP A 431 -1.16 -8.80 17.16
CA ASP A 431 -1.02 -10.08 16.49
C ASP A 431 -1.46 -10.03 15.01
N ILE A 432 -0.87 -10.88 14.18
CA ILE A 432 -1.33 -11.17 12.82
C ILE A 432 -1.82 -12.62 12.72
N GLU A 433 -3.03 -12.81 12.21
CA GLU A 433 -3.56 -14.11 11.80
C GLU A 433 -3.91 -14.09 10.31
N VAL A 434 -3.27 -14.97 9.52
CA VAL A 434 -3.56 -15.16 8.10
C VAL A 434 -3.93 -16.61 7.83
N GLN A 435 -5.10 -16.81 7.24
CA GLN A 435 -5.55 -18.08 6.69
C GLN A 435 -5.74 -17.93 5.17
N ALA A 436 -4.78 -18.43 4.39
CA ALA A 436 -4.81 -18.33 2.93
C ALA A 436 -4.11 -19.50 2.25
N GLU A 437 -4.68 -20.07 1.17
CA GLU A 437 -4.08 -21.16 0.41
C GLU A 437 -2.67 -20.78 -0.08
N GLN A 438 -2.50 -19.55 -0.56
CA GLN A 438 -1.21 -19.02 -1.02
C GLN A 438 -0.91 -17.66 -0.41
N ILE A 439 0.24 -17.54 0.25
CA ILE A 439 0.76 -16.29 0.82
C ILE A 439 2.02 -15.91 0.06
N LEU A 440 1.99 -14.77 -0.63
CA LEU A 440 3.12 -14.23 -1.39
C LEU A 440 3.59 -12.92 -0.76
N ASN A 441 4.81 -12.90 -0.24
CA ASN A 441 5.51 -11.70 0.21
C ASN A 441 6.73 -11.48 -0.68
N VAL A 442 6.55 -10.69 -1.75
CA VAL A 442 7.50 -10.61 -2.87
C VAL A 442 7.63 -9.18 -3.36
N ARG A 443 8.67 -8.86 -4.13
CA ARG A 443 8.75 -7.55 -4.79
C ARG A 443 7.76 -7.46 -5.97
N ASP A 444 7.26 -6.27 -6.28
CA ASP A 444 6.46 -6.06 -7.50
C ASP A 444 7.32 -6.22 -8.76
N VAL A 445 8.54 -5.66 -8.71
CA VAL A 445 9.59 -5.80 -9.72
C VAL A 445 10.88 -6.25 -9.03
N LEU A 446 11.44 -7.36 -9.49
CA LEU A 446 12.77 -7.85 -9.12
C LEU A 446 13.58 -8.00 -10.41
N ASP A 447 14.56 -7.13 -10.60
CA ASP A 447 15.49 -7.20 -11.74
C ASP A 447 16.93 -7.10 -11.21
N TRP A 448 17.84 -7.82 -11.86
CA TRP A 448 19.21 -7.94 -11.38
C TRP A 448 20.17 -8.12 -12.54
N GLU A 449 21.40 -7.67 -12.33
CA GLU A 449 22.49 -7.88 -13.27
C GLU A 449 23.71 -8.51 -12.59
N ASP A 450 24.47 -9.29 -13.37
CA ASP A 450 25.75 -9.83 -12.93
C ASP A 450 26.84 -8.77 -13.18
N VAL A 451 27.34 -8.17 -12.10
CA VAL A 451 28.41 -7.17 -12.12
C VAL A 451 29.75 -7.86 -11.89
N LEU A 452 30.73 -7.59 -12.75
CA LEU A 452 32.10 -8.07 -12.56
C LEU A 452 32.77 -7.26 -11.45
N VAL A 453 33.07 -7.87 -10.31
CA VAL A 453 33.68 -7.18 -9.14
C VAL A 453 35.19 -7.40 -9.04
N ASP A 454 35.70 -8.55 -9.50
CA ASP A 454 37.13 -8.80 -9.60
C ASP A 454 37.45 -9.62 -10.84
N ALA A 455 38.68 -9.46 -11.33
CA ALA A 455 39.20 -10.28 -12.39
C ALA A 455 40.68 -10.51 -12.16
N LYS A 456 41.13 -11.74 -12.39
CA LYS A 456 42.55 -12.12 -12.35
C LYS A 456 42.92 -12.89 -13.60
N ALA A 457 44.17 -12.72 -14.06
CA ALA A 457 44.71 -13.50 -15.16
C ALA A 457 46.00 -14.21 -14.76
N GLN A 458 46.00 -15.52 -14.92
CA GLN A 458 47.18 -16.35 -14.76
C GLN A 458 47.62 -16.84 -16.13
N TYR A 459 48.94 -16.93 -16.34
CA TYR A 459 49.45 -17.52 -17.55
C TYR A 459 50.55 -18.55 -17.28
N PHE A 460 50.49 -19.62 -18.05
CA PHE A 460 51.37 -20.76 -17.97
C PHE A 460 52.06 -20.99 -19.31
N CYS A 461 53.38 -21.19 -19.30
CA CYS A 461 54.12 -21.55 -20.50
C CYS A 461 54.29 -23.06 -20.60
N ILE A 462 53.68 -23.66 -21.63
CA ILE A 462 53.73 -25.09 -21.90
C ILE A 462 55.02 -25.45 -22.66
N GLU A 463 55.37 -24.66 -23.67
CA GLU A 463 56.59 -24.82 -24.47
C GLU A 463 57.23 -23.44 -24.65
N CYS A 464 58.40 -23.25 -24.03
CA CYS A 464 59.11 -21.97 -23.94
C CYS A 464 60.54 -22.09 -24.50
N ALA A 465 60.73 -22.90 -25.55
CA ALA A 465 62.05 -23.18 -26.11
C ALA A 465 62.18 -22.60 -27.53
N HIS A 466 63.31 -21.93 -27.79
CA HIS A 466 63.64 -21.33 -29.08
C HIS A 466 62.56 -20.33 -29.56
N THR A 467 62.13 -20.40 -30.82
CA THR A 467 61.24 -19.41 -31.47
C THR A 467 59.76 -19.75 -31.38
N ASN A 468 59.39 -20.83 -30.67
CA ASN A 468 58.01 -21.29 -30.53
C ASN A 468 57.57 -21.18 -29.07
N PHE A 469 56.52 -20.39 -28.85
CA PHE A 469 55.91 -20.21 -27.54
C PHE A 469 54.48 -20.74 -27.54
N THR A 470 54.22 -21.71 -26.67
CA THR A 470 52.86 -22.18 -26.39
C THR A 470 52.45 -21.70 -25.01
N MET A 471 51.55 -20.71 -24.98
CA MET A 471 51.03 -20.12 -23.75
C MET A 471 49.59 -20.59 -23.50
N ARG A 472 49.27 -20.83 -22.23
CA ARG A 472 47.91 -20.98 -21.72
C ARG A 472 47.61 -19.80 -20.83
N TYR A 473 46.47 -19.17 -21.04
CA TYR A 473 45.91 -18.17 -20.13
C TYR A 473 44.71 -18.79 -19.42
N THR A 474 44.62 -18.52 -18.12
CA THR A 474 43.49 -18.81 -17.27
C THR A 474 43.01 -17.47 -16.74
N PHE A 475 41.82 -17.05 -17.13
CA PHE A 475 41.16 -15.87 -16.58
C PHE A 475 40.19 -16.34 -15.50
N THR A 476 40.19 -15.67 -14.37
CA THR A 476 39.33 -15.91 -13.23
C THR A 476 38.53 -14.62 -13.07
N GLU A 477 37.25 -14.65 -13.42
CA GLU A 477 36.35 -13.49 -13.37
C GLU A 477 35.37 -13.72 -12.24
N GLU A 478 35.25 -12.77 -11.33
CA GLU A 478 34.42 -12.84 -10.14
C GLU A 478 33.22 -11.90 -10.32
N PHE A 479 32.03 -12.48 -10.38
CA PHE A 479 30.79 -11.74 -10.60
C PHE A 479 29.92 -11.76 -9.35
N VAL A 480 29.36 -10.62 -8.98
CA VAL A 480 28.33 -10.49 -7.94
C VAL A 480 27.03 -10.06 -8.60
N ARG A 481 25.89 -10.53 -8.07
CA ARG A 481 24.59 -10.02 -8.49
C ARG A 481 24.26 -8.74 -7.75
N GLU A 482 23.99 -7.69 -8.50
CA GLU A 482 23.47 -6.44 -7.98
C GLU A 482 22.03 -6.24 -8.47
N LEU A 483 21.20 -5.58 -7.65
CA LEU A 483 19.83 -5.23 -8.03
C LEU A 483 19.87 -4.09 -9.05
N ASP A 484 19.06 -4.21 -10.10
CA ASP A 484 18.87 -3.13 -11.07
C ASP A 484 18.06 -1.97 -10.46
N GLU A 485 18.28 -0.74 -10.93
CA GLU A 485 17.56 0.46 -10.48
C GLU A 485 16.03 0.36 -10.62
N ALA A 486 15.51 -0.48 -11.53
CA ALA A 486 14.09 -0.72 -11.71
C ALA A 486 13.48 -1.62 -10.61
N THR A 487 14.30 -2.24 -9.75
CA THR A 487 13.83 -3.09 -8.66
C THR A 487 13.07 -2.27 -7.62
N THR A 488 11.83 -2.68 -7.33
CA THR A 488 11.01 -2.05 -6.29
C THR A 488 11.47 -2.47 -4.89
N GLY A 489 11.13 -1.69 -3.85
CA GLY A 489 11.45 -2.00 -2.46
C GLY A 489 10.97 -3.37 -1.96
N ARG A 490 11.49 -3.82 -0.82
CA ARG A 490 11.06 -5.07 -0.16
C ARG A 490 9.58 -5.02 0.21
N SER A 491 8.92 -6.18 0.20
CA SER A 491 7.65 -6.33 0.91
C SER A 491 7.86 -6.61 2.38
N LEU A 492 6.97 -6.07 3.22
CA LEU A 492 6.99 -6.24 4.67
C LEU A 492 5.69 -6.86 5.16
N LEU A 493 5.79 -7.95 5.92
CA LEU A 493 4.70 -8.53 6.71
C LEU A 493 5.13 -8.61 8.18
N VAL A 494 4.54 -7.79 9.06
CA VAL A 494 5.08 -7.54 10.40
C VAL A 494 4.02 -7.61 11.50
N ALA A 495 4.20 -8.48 12.49
CA ALA A 495 3.40 -8.52 13.71
C ALA A 495 4.22 -8.00 14.90
N GLY A 496 3.72 -7.00 15.61
CA GLY A 496 4.33 -6.50 16.85
C GLY A 496 4.15 -7.45 18.04
N GLY A 497 3.17 -8.34 17.97
CA GLY A 497 2.97 -9.50 18.83
C GLY A 497 3.31 -10.82 18.13
N ASP A 498 2.43 -11.80 18.26
CA ASP A 498 2.54 -13.12 17.65
C ASP A 498 2.06 -13.11 16.19
N MET A 499 2.62 -14.00 15.37
CA MET A 499 2.17 -14.21 13.99
C MET A 499 1.74 -15.65 13.77
N SER A 500 0.57 -15.84 13.18
CA SER A 500 0.04 -17.14 12.76
C SER A 500 -0.26 -17.14 11.26
N LEU A 501 0.41 -17.99 10.49
CA LEU A 501 0.20 -18.17 9.05
C LEU A 501 -0.22 -19.61 8.75
N ALA A 502 -1.38 -19.79 8.14
CA ALA A 502 -1.90 -21.10 7.76
C ALA A 502 -2.31 -21.15 6.29
N GLY A 503 -2.03 -22.27 5.60
CA GLY A 503 -2.26 -22.37 4.15
C GLY A 503 -1.62 -23.56 3.45
N GLU A 504 -1.60 -23.55 2.11
CA GLU A 504 -0.84 -24.53 1.33
C GLU A 504 0.60 -24.05 1.09
N GLY A 505 0.81 -22.76 0.82
CA GLY A 505 2.14 -22.26 0.41
C GLY A 505 2.45 -20.85 0.90
N LEU A 506 3.66 -20.67 1.42
CA LEU A 506 4.26 -19.38 1.70
C LEU A 506 5.47 -19.17 0.80
N ILE A 507 5.50 -18.08 0.05
CA ILE A 507 6.68 -17.63 -0.69
C ILE A 507 7.10 -16.26 -0.14
N ASN A 508 8.28 -16.21 0.43
CA ASN A 508 8.98 -14.98 0.79
C ASN A 508 10.19 -14.82 -0.13
N GLU A 509 10.14 -13.89 -1.09
CA GLU A 509 11.22 -13.69 -2.06
C GLU A 509 11.82 -12.30 -1.92
N THR A 510 13.10 -12.25 -1.55
CA THR A 510 13.88 -11.01 -1.35
C THR A 510 13.18 -9.95 -0.47
N SER A 511 12.34 -10.41 0.44
CA SER A 511 11.40 -9.62 1.26
C SER A 511 11.40 -10.13 2.71
N ASP A 512 10.65 -9.47 3.60
CA ASP A 512 10.73 -9.70 5.05
C ASP A 512 9.38 -10.11 5.66
N ILE A 513 9.40 -11.13 6.51
CA ILE A 513 8.30 -11.57 7.37
C ILE A 513 8.80 -11.59 8.81
N LEU A 514 8.16 -10.84 9.70
CA LEU A 514 8.65 -10.57 11.04
C LEU A 514 7.54 -10.73 12.09
N ALA A 515 7.82 -11.47 13.15
CA ALA A 515 7.05 -11.45 14.39
C ALA A 515 7.95 -11.00 15.53
N TYR A 516 7.53 -10.01 16.32
CA TYR A 516 8.29 -9.63 17.52
C TYR A 516 8.03 -10.60 18.68
N GLY A 517 6.88 -11.25 18.70
CA GLY A 517 6.56 -12.41 19.53
C GLY A 517 6.90 -13.74 18.86
N ASN A 518 6.04 -14.73 19.08
CA ASN A 518 6.16 -16.07 18.53
C ASN A 518 5.65 -16.13 17.08
N MET A 519 6.13 -17.10 16.32
CA MET A 519 5.66 -17.38 14.97
C MET A 519 5.16 -18.82 14.85
N ASN A 520 3.88 -18.98 14.51
CA ASN A 520 3.23 -20.26 14.29
C ASN A 520 2.92 -20.42 12.79
N LEU A 521 3.46 -21.47 12.17
CA LEU A 521 3.32 -21.76 10.75
C LEU A 521 2.65 -23.12 10.58
N ASP A 522 1.53 -23.15 9.87
CA ASP A 522 0.78 -24.36 9.50
C ASP A 522 0.59 -24.37 7.98
N LEU A 523 1.67 -24.71 7.27
CA LEU A 523 1.78 -24.57 5.81
C LEU A 523 2.29 -25.87 5.19
N ASP A 524 1.76 -26.28 4.03
CA ASP A 524 2.29 -27.46 3.31
C ASP A 524 3.70 -27.19 2.73
N ARG A 525 4.04 -25.94 2.43
CA ARG A 525 5.34 -25.54 1.89
C ARG A 525 5.72 -24.10 2.25
N ILE A 526 6.97 -23.91 2.67
CA ILE A 526 7.58 -22.60 2.92
C ILE A 526 8.81 -22.45 2.02
N ASP A 527 8.78 -21.45 1.14
CA ASP A 527 9.90 -21.04 0.30
C ASP A 527 10.42 -19.66 0.77
N ASN A 528 11.55 -19.64 1.48
CA ASN A 528 12.25 -18.41 1.85
C ASN A 528 13.45 -18.19 0.93
N LEU A 529 13.25 -17.39 -0.11
CA LEU A 529 14.14 -17.32 -1.27
C LEU A 529 14.89 -15.99 -1.33
N GLY A 530 16.11 -15.99 -0.81
CA GLY A 530 17.05 -14.88 -0.99
C GLY A 530 17.54 -14.75 -2.42
N LEU A 531 17.92 -13.52 -2.82
CA LEU A 531 18.68 -13.31 -4.04
C LEU A 531 20.10 -13.80 -3.74
N HIS A 532 20.42 -15.03 -4.11
CA HIS A 532 21.78 -15.52 -3.97
C HIS A 532 22.73 -14.58 -4.74
N SER A 533 23.47 -13.75 -3.99
CA SER A 533 24.71 -13.07 -4.36
C SER A 533 25.79 -14.15 -4.50
N GLY A 534 25.58 -15.06 -5.45
CA GLY A 534 26.57 -16.06 -5.76
C GLY A 534 27.73 -15.35 -6.44
N GLU A 535 28.77 -15.02 -5.67
CA GLU A 535 30.08 -14.73 -6.23
C GLU A 535 30.47 -15.96 -7.06
N TYR A 536 30.29 -15.87 -8.37
CA TYR A 536 30.59 -16.99 -9.25
C TYR A 536 31.83 -16.65 -10.07
N ILE A 537 32.77 -17.58 -10.02
CA ILE A 537 34.05 -17.41 -10.64
C ILE A 537 34.00 -18.06 -12.03
N LEU A 538 33.91 -17.25 -13.08
CA LEU A 538 34.02 -17.74 -14.44
C LEU A 538 35.51 -17.95 -14.79
N ILE A 539 35.89 -19.21 -15.01
CA ILE A 539 37.25 -19.55 -15.41
C ILE A 539 37.33 -19.84 -16.91
N ASN A 540 38.01 -18.96 -17.65
CA ASN A 540 38.18 -19.07 -19.09
C ASN A 540 39.61 -19.46 -19.47
N HIS A 541 39.78 -20.59 -20.19
CA HIS A 541 41.07 -21.06 -20.68
C HIS A 541 41.30 -20.78 -22.16
N TYR A 542 42.42 -20.15 -22.50
CA TYR A 542 42.83 -19.90 -23.88
C TYR A 542 44.22 -20.49 -24.17
N LYS A 543 44.28 -21.44 -25.12
CA LYS A 543 45.53 -22.07 -25.61
C LYS A 543 45.84 -21.56 -27.02
N LYS A 544 47.06 -21.04 -27.24
CA LYS A 544 47.46 -20.57 -28.59
C LYS A 544 48.94 -20.76 -28.87
N TYR A 545 49.24 -21.11 -30.12
CA TYR A 545 50.59 -21.22 -30.67
C TYR A 545 51.02 -19.87 -31.24
N LEU A 546 52.14 -19.34 -30.75
CA LEU A 546 52.72 -18.07 -31.20
C LEU A 546 54.17 -18.29 -31.64
N SER A 547 54.55 -17.73 -32.78
CA SER A 547 55.93 -17.70 -33.29
C SER A 547 56.50 -16.28 -33.18
N ASP A 548 57.73 -16.16 -32.67
CA ASP A 548 58.45 -14.94 -32.25
C ASP A 548 58.07 -13.59 -32.90
N ASP A 549 57.66 -12.61 -32.07
CA ASP A 549 58.53 -11.49 -31.63
C ASP A 549 57.82 -10.65 -30.53
N ALA A 550 58.53 -10.39 -29.43
CA ALA A 550 58.21 -9.54 -28.27
C ALA A 550 57.15 -10.03 -27.26
N HIS A 551 57.56 -10.09 -25.99
CA HIS A 551 56.78 -10.33 -24.75
C HIS A 551 55.46 -9.53 -24.65
N VAL A 552 55.31 -8.42 -25.38
CA VAL A 552 54.07 -7.60 -25.44
C VAL A 552 52.96 -8.27 -26.25
N ALA A 553 53.29 -9.11 -27.23
CA ALA A 553 52.30 -9.90 -27.97
C ALA A 553 51.49 -10.80 -27.02
N ASN A 554 52.12 -11.32 -25.97
CA ASN A 554 51.48 -12.17 -24.96
C ASN A 554 50.36 -11.43 -24.21
N VAL A 555 50.63 -10.22 -23.71
CA VAL A 555 49.63 -9.39 -22.99
C VAL A 555 48.51 -8.91 -23.92
N ARG A 556 48.83 -8.56 -25.17
CA ARG A 556 47.82 -8.14 -26.17
C ARG A 556 46.84 -9.25 -26.57
N TYR A 557 47.28 -10.51 -26.61
CA TYR A 557 46.38 -11.59 -27.05
C TYR A 557 45.48 -12.11 -25.94
N GLY A 558 45.91 -12.07 -24.68
CA GLY A 558 45.09 -12.41 -23.53
C GLY A 558 44.33 -11.20 -22.98
N ILE A 559 45.04 -10.34 -22.26
CA ILE A 559 44.49 -9.23 -21.46
C ILE A 559 43.79 -8.18 -22.30
N GLU A 560 44.37 -7.73 -23.42
CA GLU A 560 43.71 -6.74 -24.27
C GLU A 560 42.41 -7.29 -24.89
N ARG A 561 42.34 -8.58 -25.22
CA ARG A 561 41.09 -9.19 -25.71
C ARG A 561 40.04 -9.32 -24.62
N TYR A 562 40.45 -9.74 -23.43
CA TYR A 562 39.60 -9.78 -22.25
C TYR A 562 39.02 -8.39 -21.96
N ASN A 563 39.90 -7.39 -21.85
CA ASN A 563 39.49 -6.02 -21.58
C ASN A 563 38.59 -5.48 -22.69
N ASN A 564 38.87 -5.76 -23.97
CA ASN A 564 37.97 -5.39 -25.08
C ASN A 564 36.62 -6.14 -25.10
N ARG A 565 36.48 -7.28 -24.41
CA ARG A 565 35.20 -7.99 -24.27
C ARG A 565 34.35 -7.36 -23.17
N ASN A 566 34.99 -7.04 -22.05
CA ASN A 566 34.33 -6.50 -20.86
C ASN A 566 34.29 -4.96 -20.86
N TYR A 567 34.83 -4.32 -21.90
CA TYR A 567 34.76 -2.87 -22.13
C TYR A 567 34.09 -2.57 -23.46
N PHE A 568 33.06 -1.72 -23.41
CA PHE A 568 32.31 -1.29 -24.60
C PHE A 568 33.13 -0.41 -25.57
N GLY A 569 34.26 0.17 -25.13
CA GLY A 569 35.20 0.90 -25.98
C GLY A 569 36.31 0.01 -26.57
N ARG A 570 37.47 0.60 -26.88
CA ARG A 570 38.67 -0.16 -27.29
C ARG A 570 39.77 -0.02 -26.26
N ALA A 571 40.20 -1.11 -25.64
CA ALA A 571 41.44 -1.21 -24.89
C ALA A 571 42.59 -1.57 -25.83
N GLU A 572 43.74 -0.92 -25.69
CA GLU A 572 44.95 -1.23 -26.46
C GLU A 572 46.18 -1.19 -25.54
N TYR A 573 46.95 -2.27 -25.53
CA TYR A 573 48.16 -2.36 -24.72
C TYR A 573 49.38 -1.87 -25.51
N TRP A 574 50.16 -0.94 -24.97
CA TRP A 574 51.34 -0.37 -25.64
C TRP A 574 52.63 -0.66 -24.88
N GLY A 575 53.69 -1.04 -25.61
CA GLY A 575 55.01 -1.37 -25.06
C GLY A 575 55.92 -2.07 -26.09
N ASP A 576 57.25 -2.06 -25.85
CA ASP A 576 58.26 -2.74 -26.69
C ASP A 576 58.76 -4.07 -26.08
N GLY A 577 58.24 -4.46 -24.91
CA GLY A 577 58.51 -5.73 -24.24
C GLY A 577 59.87 -5.84 -23.56
N GLY A 578 60.69 -4.79 -23.63
CA GLY A 578 62.00 -4.71 -22.99
C GLY A 578 62.00 -3.95 -21.66
N ASN A 579 61.09 -3.00 -21.46
CA ASN A 579 61.07 -2.12 -20.29
C ASN A 579 59.67 -1.95 -19.68
N LYS A 580 59.44 -2.57 -18.51
CA LYS A 580 58.15 -2.51 -17.77
C LYS A 580 57.66 -1.08 -17.51
N ALA A 581 58.56 -0.11 -17.35
CA ALA A 581 58.20 1.28 -17.04
C ALA A 581 57.68 2.07 -18.25
N LEU A 582 57.82 1.53 -19.47
CA LEU A 582 57.36 2.15 -20.72
C LEU A 582 56.11 1.49 -21.28
N GLU A 583 55.58 0.49 -20.57
CA GLU A 583 54.38 -0.22 -20.95
C GLU A 583 53.16 0.36 -20.23
N TYR A 584 52.08 0.61 -20.98
CA TYR A 584 50.83 1.13 -20.42
C TYR A 584 49.63 0.67 -21.25
N MET A 585 48.48 0.56 -20.59
CA MET A 585 47.21 0.34 -21.26
C MET A 585 46.58 1.68 -21.61
N ARG A 586 46.11 1.82 -22.84
CA ARG A 586 45.35 2.99 -23.28
C ARG A 586 43.92 2.57 -23.60
N LEU A 587 42.97 3.23 -22.96
CA LEU A 587 41.56 3.09 -23.28
C LEU A 587 41.16 4.16 -24.30
N TYR A 588 40.41 3.75 -25.31
CA TYR A 588 39.74 4.63 -26.26
C TYR A 588 38.23 4.54 -25.98
N PRO A 589 37.60 5.60 -25.45
CA PRO A 589 36.16 5.63 -25.21
C PRO A 589 35.36 5.47 -26.50
N GLY A 590 34.26 4.73 -26.44
CA GLY A 590 33.17 4.90 -27.40
C GLY A 590 32.55 6.29 -27.25
N TRP A 591 32.06 6.88 -28.34
CA TRP A 591 31.31 8.14 -28.23
C TRP A 591 29.96 7.82 -27.54
N ASN A 592 29.79 8.31 -26.29
CA ASN A 592 28.73 8.00 -25.31
C ASN A 592 28.87 6.65 -24.59
N ASN A 593 29.58 6.61 -23.46
CA ASN A 593 29.49 5.52 -22.50
C ASN A 593 29.28 6.07 -21.07
N PRO A 594 28.04 6.04 -20.54
CA PRO A 594 27.76 6.43 -19.15
C PRO A 594 28.20 5.39 -18.11
N GLY A 595 28.40 4.12 -18.49
CA GLY A 595 28.90 3.04 -17.61
C GLY A 595 30.42 2.85 -17.66
N TYR A 596 31.18 3.95 -17.65
CA TYR A 596 32.65 3.87 -17.62
C TYR A 596 33.13 3.58 -16.20
N ASP A 597 33.50 2.32 -15.93
CA ASP A 597 34.23 1.94 -14.72
C ASP A 597 35.68 1.52 -15.07
N PRO A 598 36.70 2.33 -14.68
CA PRO A 598 38.11 2.00 -14.89
C PRO A 598 38.65 0.89 -13.98
N ASP A 599 37.90 0.45 -12.97
CA ASP A 599 38.35 -0.55 -12.00
C ASP A 599 38.07 -1.99 -12.47
N ASN A 600 37.13 -2.20 -13.40
CA ASN A 600 36.81 -3.52 -14.00
C ASN A 600 37.79 -4.04 -15.07
N PHE A 601 39.00 -3.46 -15.13
CA PHE A 601 40.01 -3.81 -16.12
C PHE A 601 41.17 -4.58 -15.52
N LEU A 602 41.52 -5.70 -16.17
CA LEU A 602 42.77 -6.40 -15.88
C LEU A 602 43.97 -5.56 -16.28
N LYS A 603 44.71 -5.03 -15.31
CA LYS A 603 46.00 -4.36 -15.51
C LYS A 603 47.07 -5.43 -15.70
N ARG A 604 48.24 -5.01 -16.19
CA ARG A 604 49.35 -5.96 -16.39
C ARG A 604 49.89 -6.52 -15.08
N GLU A 605 49.82 -5.73 -14.02
CA GLU A 605 50.28 -6.12 -12.69
C GLU A 605 49.42 -7.21 -12.05
N ASP A 606 48.16 -7.35 -12.50
CA ASP A 606 47.23 -8.41 -12.09
C ASP A 606 47.56 -9.76 -12.76
N ASN A 607 48.65 -9.83 -13.55
CA ASN A 607 49.13 -11.05 -14.19
C ASN A 607 50.14 -11.81 -13.33
N TRP A 608 49.83 -13.06 -13.03
CA TRP A 608 50.75 -13.95 -12.32
C TRP A 608 51.54 -14.86 -13.27
N VAL A 609 52.86 -14.86 -13.10
CA VAL A 609 53.81 -15.52 -13.98
C VAL A 609 54.30 -16.82 -13.35
N VAL A 610 53.78 -17.96 -13.78
CA VAL A 610 54.32 -19.27 -13.38
C VAL A 610 55.38 -19.70 -14.38
N LYS A 611 56.65 -19.44 -14.04
CA LYS A 611 57.81 -19.84 -14.86
C LYS A 611 58.36 -21.17 -14.39
N ASN A 612 58.43 -22.14 -15.30
CA ASN A 612 59.03 -23.47 -15.15
C ASN A 612 58.38 -24.39 -14.11
N THR A 613 57.36 -25.15 -14.51
CA THR A 613 57.30 -26.55 -14.09
C THR A 613 57.98 -27.40 -15.17
N PRO A 614 58.93 -28.28 -14.81
CA PRO A 614 59.47 -29.24 -15.77
C PRO A 614 58.32 -30.03 -16.36
N HIS A 615 58.32 -30.23 -17.67
CA HIS A 615 57.48 -31.22 -18.33
C HIS A 615 57.90 -32.62 -17.80
N VAL A 616 57.36 -33.03 -16.67
CA VAL A 616 57.47 -34.42 -16.21
C VAL A 616 56.40 -35.18 -16.98
N GLY A 617 56.82 -35.85 -18.04
CA GLY A 617 56.00 -36.88 -18.65
C GLY A 617 55.88 -38.04 -17.67
N GLU A 618 54.75 -38.15 -16.98
CA GLU A 618 54.33 -39.38 -16.32
C GLU A 618 52.84 -39.65 -16.55
N GLU A 619 52.55 -40.94 -16.73
CA GLU A 619 51.25 -41.51 -17.09
C GLU A 619 50.12 -41.00 -16.19
N THR A 620 49.08 -40.43 -16.79
CA THR A 620 47.77 -40.27 -16.15
C THR A 620 47.11 -41.64 -16.10
N ARG A 621 47.24 -42.37 -14.98
CA ARG A 621 46.24 -43.38 -14.65
C ARG A 621 44.97 -42.66 -14.21
N VAL A 622 43.83 -43.09 -14.75
CA VAL A 622 42.52 -42.75 -14.21
C VAL A 622 42.50 -43.22 -12.75
N LEU A 623 42.59 -42.27 -11.83
CA LEU A 623 42.02 -42.43 -10.51
C LEU A 623 40.59 -41.91 -10.66
N ASP A 624 39.61 -42.78 -10.40
CA ASP A 624 38.23 -42.36 -10.24
C ASP A 624 38.20 -41.21 -9.22
N SER A 625 37.65 -40.10 -9.68
CA SER A 625 37.61 -38.82 -8.99
C SER A 625 37.00 -38.94 -7.60
N THR A 626 37.78 -38.64 -6.58
CA THR A 626 37.32 -38.20 -5.26
C THR A 626 38.39 -37.26 -4.72
N GLU A 627 38.31 -35.97 -5.03
CA GLU A 627 39.08 -34.98 -4.27
C GLU A 627 38.40 -34.90 -2.89
N ILE A 628 39.10 -35.42 -1.88
CA ILE A 628 38.61 -35.70 -0.54
C ILE A 628 38.48 -34.37 0.21
N LEU A 629 37.26 -33.84 0.29
CA LEU A 629 36.95 -32.72 1.18
C LEU A 629 36.68 -33.28 2.58
N GLY A 630 37.62 -33.08 3.51
CA GLY A 630 37.45 -33.53 4.88
C GLY A 630 36.20 -32.93 5.52
N ALA A 631 35.36 -33.78 6.12
CA ALA A 631 34.32 -33.35 7.04
C ALA A 631 34.90 -33.20 8.45
N ASN A 632 34.55 -32.10 9.12
CA ASN A 632 34.99 -31.81 10.48
C ASN A 632 33.84 -31.99 11.46
N ILE A 633 33.97 -32.94 12.38
CA ILE A 633 33.10 -33.07 13.56
C ILE A 633 33.91 -32.61 14.77
N ILE A 634 33.43 -31.58 15.47
CA ILE A 634 34.12 -30.95 16.58
C ILE A 634 33.22 -31.00 17.81
N ALA A 635 33.63 -31.76 18.83
CA ALA A 635 33.01 -31.77 20.16
C ALA A 635 33.96 -31.10 21.17
N GLY A 636 33.45 -30.13 21.94
CA GLY A 636 34.20 -29.52 23.05
C GLY A 636 34.29 -30.41 24.30
N GLY A 637 33.36 -31.35 24.42
CA GLY A 637 33.17 -32.32 25.49
C GLY A 637 33.04 -33.74 24.93
N ASP A 638 31.88 -34.36 25.12
CA ASP A 638 31.66 -35.75 24.70
C ASP A 638 31.29 -35.84 23.21
N LEU A 639 31.89 -36.82 22.52
CA LEU A 639 31.54 -37.25 21.17
C LEU A 639 30.99 -38.68 21.25
N ASP A 640 29.70 -38.85 20.97
CA ASP A 640 29.04 -40.16 20.87
C ASP A 640 28.68 -40.45 19.40
N MET A 641 29.14 -41.60 18.92
CA MET A 641 28.87 -42.11 17.58
C MET A 641 28.26 -43.49 17.79
N GLY A 642 26.94 -43.59 17.69
CA GLY A 642 26.18 -44.81 17.96
C GLY A 642 26.42 -45.92 16.91
N ASP A 643 25.34 -46.54 16.41
CA ASP A 643 25.44 -47.52 15.30
C ASP A 643 25.61 -46.84 13.90
N ALA A 644 25.73 -45.51 13.90
CA ALA A 644 25.75 -44.68 12.70
C ALA A 644 26.94 -44.95 11.77
N THR A 645 26.67 -45.14 10.47
CA THR A 645 27.71 -45.15 9.44
C THR A 645 28.04 -43.72 9.01
N VAL A 646 28.94 -43.06 9.74
CA VAL A 646 29.46 -41.75 9.33
C VAL A 646 30.48 -41.93 8.21
N THR A 647 30.06 -41.63 6.98
CA THR A 647 30.96 -41.54 5.84
C THR A 647 31.62 -40.17 5.80
N ASN A 648 32.72 -40.02 6.55
CA ASN A 648 33.70 -38.96 6.30
C ASN A 648 34.53 -39.39 5.08
N GLY A 649 34.76 -38.49 4.12
CA GLY A 649 35.37 -38.81 2.82
C GLY A 649 36.56 -39.79 2.91
N ASP A 650 36.62 -40.75 1.98
CA ASP A 650 37.64 -41.82 1.95
C ASP A 650 39.06 -41.25 1.82
N PHE A 651 39.91 -41.38 2.85
CA PHE A 651 41.26 -40.82 2.89
C PHE A 651 42.27 -41.63 2.04
N GLY A 652 42.20 -41.46 0.72
CA GLY A 652 43.20 -41.95 -0.23
C GLY A 652 44.26 -40.90 -0.61
N HIS A 653 45.42 -40.93 0.07
CA HIS A 653 46.72 -40.31 -0.26
C HIS A 653 47.14 -39.00 0.45
N ARG A 654 48.29 -39.11 1.13
CA ARG A 654 49.08 -38.01 1.71
C ARG A 654 49.99 -37.41 0.63
N GLU A 655 49.60 -36.28 0.03
CA GLU A 655 50.59 -35.31 -0.43
C GLU A 655 50.21 -33.90 0.02
N LYS A 656 51.25 -33.12 0.29
CA LYS A 656 51.24 -31.89 1.08
C LYS A 656 50.77 -30.72 0.20
N GLY A 657 49.46 -30.51 0.13
CA GLY A 657 48.88 -29.25 -0.33
C GLY A 657 48.89 -28.25 0.81
N ASP A 658 49.55 -27.10 0.61
CA ASP A 658 49.49 -25.98 1.55
C ASP A 658 48.10 -25.34 1.44
N VAL A 659 47.13 -25.86 2.20
CA VAL A 659 45.89 -25.13 2.52
C VAL A 659 46.20 -24.36 3.80
N SER A 660 46.18 -23.03 3.73
CA SER A 660 46.48 -22.20 4.88
C SER A 660 45.34 -22.29 5.90
N GLU A 661 45.67 -22.18 7.19
CA GLU A 661 44.69 -22.15 8.28
C GLU A 661 43.76 -20.92 8.20
N GLU A 662 44.14 -19.91 7.39
CA GLU A 662 43.38 -18.70 7.09
C GLU A 662 42.23 -18.95 6.10
N ASP A 663 42.36 -19.91 5.16
CA ASP A 663 41.27 -20.30 4.25
C ASP A 663 40.14 -21.11 4.95
N LEU A 664 40.36 -21.45 6.23
CA LEU A 664 39.41 -22.14 7.12
C LEU A 664 38.66 -21.18 8.05
N ILE A 665 39.03 -19.90 8.06
CA ILE A 665 38.46 -18.84 8.92
C ILE A 665 38.27 -17.58 8.06
N ALA A 666 37.41 -17.66 7.05
CA ALA A 666 36.82 -16.45 6.48
C ALA A 666 35.63 -16.04 7.37
N VAL A 667 35.94 -15.36 8.47
CA VAL A 667 34.96 -14.47 9.12
C VAL A 667 34.87 -13.27 8.18
N GLY A 668 33.72 -13.06 7.57
CA GLY A 668 33.49 -11.96 6.64
C GLY A 668 33.90 -10.62 7.26
N GLU A 669 34.53 -9.76 6.46
CA GLU A 669 34.83 -8.37 6.79
C GLU A 669 33.51 -7.57 6.90
N GLY A 670 32.69 -7.85 7.92
CA GLY A 670 31.42 -7.16 8.17
C GLY A 670 31.53 -5.91 9.05
N ALA A 671 32.70 -5.65 9.64
CA ALA A 671 32.92 -4.54 10.57
C ALA A 671 33.14 -3.21 9.84
N GLY A 672 32.08 -2.67 9.25
CA GLY A 672 32.11 -1.35 8.61
C GLY A 672 30.80 -0.86 8.00
N ARG A 673 29.75 -1.70 7.93
CA ARG A 673 28.46 -1.34 7.33
C ARG A 673 27.60 -0.59 8.34
N GLY A 674 27.68 0.74 8.30
CA GLY A 674 26.73 1.63 8.95
C GLY A 674 26.11 2.53 7.90
N GLY A 675 24.81 2.37 7.64
CA GLY A 675 24.03 3.24 6.76
C GLY A 675 23.41 2.50 5.60
N ASN A 676 22.15 2.09 5.76
CA ASN A 676 21.30 1.75 4.63
C ASN A 676 20.91 3.03 3.90
N ASP A 677 20.76 2.92 2.58
CA ASP A 677 20.28 4.00 1.74
C ASP A 677 18.84 4.37 2.12
N VAL A 678 18.66 5.54 2.73
CA VAL A 678 17.34 6.05 3.18
C VAL A 678 16.39 6.20 2.01
N ASP A 679 16.91 6.30 0.78
CA ASP A 679 16.14 6.40 -0.45
C ASP A 679 15.25 5.16 -0.71
N ASN A 680 15.64 3.96 -0.24
CA ASN A 680 14.77 2.77 -0.32
C ASN A 680 13.49 2.92 0.53
N TYR A 681 13.54 3.72 1.60
CA TYR A 681 12.42 3.97 2.53
C TYR A 681 11.55 5.17 2.10
N LEU A 682 11.90 5.86 0.99
CA LEU A 682 11.09 6.92 0.39
C LEU A 682 10.09 6.42 -0.65
N THR A 683 10.08 5.12 -0.96
CA THR A 683 9.20 4.50 -1.97
C THR A 683 7.77 4.31 -1.44
N GLY A 684 7.18 5.37 -0.86
CA GLY A 684 5.83 5.34 -0.29
C GLY A 684 5.35 6.66 0.34
N VAL A 685 6.13 7.74 0.32
CA VAL A 685 5.83 8.99 1.08
C VAL A 685 4.72 9.86 0.46
N ASN A 686 3.97 9.34 -0.52
CA ASN A 686 2.85 10.05 -1.14
C ASN A 686 1.57 9.19 -1.09
N GLY A 687 0.94 9.16 0.08
CA GLY A 687 -0.29 8.40 0.34
C GLY A 687 0.01 7.08 1.06
N GLY A 688 -0.84 6.70 2.01
CA GLY A 688 -0.58 5.56 2.87
C GLY A 688 -0.59 5.90 4.37
N LEU A 689 0.28 5.23 5.12
CA LEU A 689 0.58 5.46 6.54
C LEU A 689 1.42 6.71 6.78
N PHE A 690 2.18 7.18 5.78
CA PHE A 690 3.06 8.34 5.87
C PHE A 690 2.88 9.33 4.71
N SER A 691 3.17 10.61 4.95
CA SER A 691 3.12 11.66 3.94
C SER A 691 4.21 12.71 4.15
N ILE A 692 4.59 13.41 3.08
CA ILE A 692 5.50 14.57 3.18
C ILE A 692 4.78 15.70 3.92
N ALA A 693 5.37 16.14 5.03
CA ALA A 693 4.84 17.20 5.88
C ALA A 693 5.02 18.59 5.23
N ASP A 694 4.19 19.56 5.64
CA ASP A 694 4.32 20.97 5.23
C ASP A 694 5.75 21.49 5.50
N PRO A 695 6.34 22.33 4.63
CA PRO A 695 7.69 22.87 4.81
C PRO A 695 7.96 23.58 6.15
N ASN A 696 6.92 23.99 6.89
CA ASN A 696 7.06 24.63 8.21
C ASN A 696 7.04 23.63 9.38
N HIS A 697 6.86 22.33 9.13
CA HIS A 697 6.88 21.30 10.15
C HIS A 697 8.32 20.98 10.60
N PRO A 698 8.61 20.74 11.90
CA PRO A 698 9.95 20.35 12.38
C PRO A 698 10.52 19.07 11.75
N TYR A 699 9.70 18.26 11.09
CA TYR A 699 10.10 17.04 10.39
C TYR A 699 9.67 17.05 8.92
N LEU A 700 10.34 16.26 8.07
CA LEU A 700 10.04 16.12 6.63
C LEU A 700 8.87 15.18 6.37
N ILE A 701 8.74 14.10 7.14
CA ILE A 701 7.74 13.05 6.94
C ILE A 701 6.84 12.97 8.18
N GLU A 702 5.52 12.89 7.96
CA GLU A 702 4.53 12.79 9.02
C GLU A 702 3.69 11.52 8.88
N THR A 703 3.29 10.96 10.01
CA THR A 703 2.30 9.88 10.08
C THR A 703 0.94 10.40 9.62
N ASN A 704 0.17 9.52 8.96
CA ASN A 704 -1.16 9.82 8.46
C ASN A 704 -1.99 10.54 9.56
N PRO A 705 -2.61 11.70 9.25
CA PRO A 705 -3.39 12.47 10.22
C PRO A 705 -4.51 11.69 10.92
N PHE A 706 -4.95 10.55 10.36
CA PHE A 706 -5.82 9.60 11.03
C PHE A 706 -5.31 9.22 12.44
N PHE A 707 -3.99 9.07 12.61
CA PHE A 707 -3.32 8.76 13.88
C PHE A 707 -2.93 9.99 14.72
N ALA A 708 -3.31 11.21 14.32
CA ALA A 708 -2.87 12.45 14.98
C ALA A 708 -3.34 12.62 16.44
N THR A 709 -4.27 11.79 16.93
CA THR A 709 -4.66 11.79 18.36
C THR A 709 -3.71 10.98 19.24
N ARG A 710 -2.75 10.24 18.66
CA ARG A 710 -1.75 9.50 19.42
C ARG A 710 -0.67 10.48 19.90
N ASP A 711 -0.80 10.92 21.15
CA ASP A 711 0.18 11.80 21.78
C ASP A 711 1.53 11.09 22.01
N GLY A 712 2.62 11.71 21.56
CA GLY A 712 3.95 11.56 22.19
C GLY A 712 4.73 10.29 21.88
N PHE A 713 4.80 9.87 20.60
CA PHE A 713 5.78 8.86 20.18
C PHE A 713 7.20 9.30 20.54
N LEU A 714 7.99 8.35 21.07
CA LEU A 714 9.40 8.56 21.31
C LEU A 714 10.09 8.77 19.96
N GLY A 715 10.71 9.92 19.74
CA GLY A 715 11.53 10.20 18.56
C GLY A 715 12.94 10.64 18.93
N SER A 716 13.75 10.95 17.92
CA SER A 716 15.09 11.49 18.03
C SER A 716 15.16 12.79 18.85
N GLU A 717 14.05 13.53 18.95
CA GLU A 717 13.88 14.65 19.88
C GLU A 717 14.26 14.28 21.33
N TYR A 718 14.02 13.04 21.74
CA TYR A 718 14.41 12.53 23.07
C TYR A 718 15.93 12.64 23.31
N LEU A 719 16.72 12.24 22.31
CA LEU A 719 18.18 12.28 22.33
C LEU A 719 18.67 13.73 22.21
N LEU A 720 18.14 14.48 21.24
CA LEU A 720 18.54 15.86 20.95
C LEU A 720 18.30 16.82 22.12
N ASN A 721 17.15 16.71 22.78
CA ASN A 721 16.82 17.53 23.95
C ASN A 721 17.80 17.27 25.12
N ARG A 722 18.30 16.03 25.28
CA ARG A 722 19.26 15.67 26.33
C ARG A 722 20.69 16.06 26.00
N LEU A 723 21.05 16.08 24.71
CA LEU A 723 22.31 16.63 24.23
C LEU A 723 22.33 18.16 24.24
N GLY A 724 21.19 18.81 24.54
CA GLY A 724 21.06 20.26 24.53
C GLY A 724 21.18 20.86 23.13
N TRP A 725 20.83 20.10 22.10
CA TRP A 725 20.80 20.55 20.72
C TRP A 725 19.67 21.58 20.53
N ASP A 726 19.95 22.69 19.84
CA ASP A 726 18.98 23.78 19.62
C ASP A 726 18.19 23.53 18.33
N PRO A 727 16.89 23.20 18.41
CA PRO A 727 16.04 22.97 17.24
C PRO A 727 15.79 24.22 16.40
N ASN A 728 16.18 25.41 16.85
CA ASN A 728 16.12 26.63 16.02
C ASN A 728 17.23 26.69 14.95
N GLY A 729 18.11 25.68 14.88
CA GLY A 729 19.22 25.57 13.93
C GLY A 729 18.87 24.83 12.64
N THR A 730 18.14 25.47 11.72
CA THR A 730 18.06 25.22 10.26
C THR A 730 17.72 23.82 9.68
N LEU A 731 17.89 22.70 10.39
CA LEU A 731 17.68 21.35 9.84
C LEU A 731 16.41 20.70 10.42
N ARG A 732 15.58 20.13 9.54
CA ARG A 732 14.40 19.34 9.91
C ARG A 732 14.82 17.93 10.32
N LEU A 733 14.06 17.29 11.21
CA LEU A 733 14.15 15.84 11.41
C LEU A 733 13.61 15.11 10.18
N LEU A 734 14.05 13.88 9.96
CA LEU A 734 13.54 13.08 8.85
C LEU A 734 12.03 12.84 8.99
N GLY A 735 11.56 12.42 10.16
CA GLY A 735 10.15 12.15 10.39
C GLY A 735 9.71 12.43 11.81
N ASP A 736 8.42 12.27 12.08
CA ASP A 736 7.90 12.21 13.44
C ASP A 736 8.41 10.96 14.19
N GLY A 737 8.15 10.91 15.50
CA GLY A 737 8.65 9.82 16.33
C GLY A 737 8.14 8.43 15.92
N PHE A 738 6.96 8.33 15.29
CA PHE A 738 6.44 7.04 14.84
C PHE A 738 7.16 6.59 13.56
N TYR A 739 7.33 7.48 12.60
CA TYR A 739 8.10 7.20 11.39
C TYR A 739 9.56 6.81 11.72
N GLU A 740 10.21 7.56 12.62
CA GLU A 740 11.59 7.27 13.02
C GLU A 740 11.73 5.92 13.74
N GLN A 741 10.73 5.52 14.54
CA GLN A 741 10.70 4.19 15.14
C GLN A 741 10.64 3.10 14.07
N GLN A 742 9.77 3.24 13.06
CA GLN A 742 9.65 2.28 11.97
C GLN A 742 10.94 2.18 11.14
N LEU A 743 11.57 3.33 10.88
CA LEU A 743 12.86 3.37 10.21
C LEU A 743 13.95 2.62 10.99
N ILE A 744 14.07 2.82 12.31
CA ILE A 744 15.09 2.12 13.10
C ILE A 744 14.77 0.63 13.23
N ARG A 745 13.49 0.25 13.38
CA ARG A 745 13.06 -1.15 13.34
C ARG A 745 13.56 -1.84 12.07
N GLN A 746 13.35 -1.22 10.91
CA GLN A 746 13.84 -1.77 9.64
C GLN A 746 15.36 -1.80 9.57
N GLN A 747 16.08 -0.79 10.06
CA GLN A 747 17.54 -0.82 10.09
C GLN A 747 18.10 -1.96 10.96
N VAL A 748 17.43 -2.30 12.08
CA VAL A 748 17.81 -3.48 12.88
C VAL A 748 17.66 -4.76 12.05
N VAL A 749 16.52 -4.91 11.40
CA VAL A 749 16.20 -6.06 10.54
C VAL A 749 17.21 -6.19 9.40
N ASP A 750 17.45 -5.12 8.66
CA ASP A 750 18.34 -5.12 7.50
C ASP A 750 19.80 -5.40 7.89
N LEU A 751 20.26 -4.88 9.03
CA LEU A 751 21.67 -5.03 9.44
C LEU A 751 21.93 -6.34 10.18
N THR A 752 20.94 -6.90 10.88
CA THR A 752 21.15 -8.07 11.77
C THR A 752 20.33 -9.30 11.40
N GLY A 753 19.30 -9.15 10.56
CA GLY A 753 18.28 -10.16 10.30
C GLY A 753 17.44 -10.53 11.52
N ARG A 754 17.44 -9.69 12.56
CA ARG A 754 16.69 -9.92 13.81
C ARG A 754 15.49 -8.99 13.89
N ALA A 755 14.41 -9.47 14.51
CA ALA A 755 13.33 -8.60 14.96
C ALA A 755 13.79 -7.74 16.17
N LEU A 756 14.51 -8.37 17.10
CA LEU A 756 15.09 -7.73 18.29
C LEU A 756 16.59 -8.06 18.40
N LEU A 757 17.40 -7.06 18.76
CA LEU A 757 18.85 -7.19 18.92
C LEU A 757 19.22 -8.09 20.10
N ASP A 758 18.40 -8.10 21.15
CA ASP A 758 18.61 -8.81 22.40
C ASP A 758 17.27 -9.32 22.98
N GLN A 759 17.26 -10.52 23.54
CA GLN A 759 16.09 -11.13 24.19
C GLN A 759 15.63 -10.38 25.45
N GLU A 760 16.48 -9.54 26.04
CA GLU A 760 16.10 -8.70 27.18
C GLU A 760 15.11 -7.58 26.78
N TYR A 761 15.02 -7.24 25.49
CA TYR A 761 14.03 -6.27 25.02
C TYR A 761 12.65 -6.92 24.94
N VAL A 762 11.69 -6.33 25.66
CA VAL A 762 10.31 -6.81 25.69
C VAL A 762 9.54 -6.50 24.40
N ASP A 763 9.91 -5.42 23.69
CA ASP A 763 9.28 -4.98 22.46
C ASP A 763 10.20 -4.02 21.68
N ALA A 764 9.78 -3.66 20.46
CA ALA A 764 10.51 -2.76 19.58
C ALA A 764 10.67 -1.33 20.14
N ASN A 765 9.73 -0.86 20.96
CA ASN A 765 9.75 0.48 21.53
C ASN A 765 10.78 0.58 22.67
N ALA A 766 10.87 -0.47 23.50
CA ALA A 766 11.89 -0.62 24.53
C ALA A 766 13.29 -0.68 23.90
N GLN A 767 13.45 -1.41 22.81
CA GLN A 767 14.69 -1.45 22.03
C GLN A 767 15.06 -0.07 21.49
N TYR A 768 14.14 0.63 20.83
CA TYR A 768 14.43 1.95 20.27
C TYR A 768 14.88 2.94 21.34
N ARG A 769 14.22 2.92 22.50
CA ARG A 769 14.62 3.72 23.65
C ARG A 769 16.04 3.37 24.14
N ALA A 770 16.35 2.09 24.28
CA ALA A 770 17.66 1.63 24.73
C ALA A 770 18.76 2.09 23.76
N LEU A 771 18.53 2.01 22.45
CA LEU A 771 19.47 2.47 21.43
C LEU A 771 19.73 3.98 21.51
N LEU A 772 18.69 4.79 21.77
CA LEU A 772 18.85 6.24 21.98
C LEU A 772 19.60 6.54 23.29
N ASP A 773 19.30 5.82 24.37
CA ASP A 773 20.00 5.96 25.66
C ASP A 773 21.49 5.56 25.52
N ASN A 774 21.80 4.47 24.80
CA ASN A 774 23.18 4.06 24.50
C ASN A 774 23.92 5.12 23.67
N GLY A 775 23.26 5.72 22.67
CA GLY A 775 23.80 6.84 21.90
C GLY A 775 24.17 8.03 22.78
N LEU A 776 23.33 8.36 23.76
CA LEU A 776 23.60 9.41 24.74
C LEU A 776 24.83 9.08 25.61
N PHE A 777 24.98 7.82 26.05
CA PHE A 777 26.15 7.38 26.83
C PHE A 777 27.45 7.34 26.01
N ALA A 778 27.36 7.03 24.71
CA ALA A 778 28.50 6.97 23.80
C ALA A 778 28.97 8.36 23.33
N ALA A 779 28.11 9.39 23.40
CA ALA A 779 28.34 10.72 22.85
C ALA A 779 29.61 11.40 23.40
N GLU A 780 29.75 11.51 24.72
CA GLU A 780 30.90 12.20 25.34
C GLU A 780 32.21 11.40 25.21
N PRO A 781 32.27 10.08 25.49
CA PRO A 781 33.51 9.31 25.39
C PRO A 781 34.08 9.18 23.97
N LEU A 782 33.21 9.18 22.95
CA LEU A 782 33.60 9.03 21.54
C LEU A 782 33.64 10.37 20.77
N GLU A 783 33.42 11.49 21.47
CA GLU A 783 33.39 12.84 20.92
C GLU A 783 32.43 12.97 19.71
N LEU A 784 31.23 12.36 19.83
CA LEU A 784 30.26 12.35 18.74
C LEU A 784 29.64 13.74 18.53
N THR A 785 29.39 14.08 17.27
CA THR A 785 28.76 15.35 16.87
C THR A 785 27.45 15.06 16.13
N VAL A 786 26.36 15.69 16.54
CA VAL A 786 25.05 15.59 15.85
C VAL A 786 25.22 16.09 14.41
N GLY A 787 24.68 15.33 13.46
CA GLY A 787 24.77 15.60 12.03
C GLY A 787 25.99 14.98 11.35
N VAL A 788 26.93 14.39 12.09
CA VAL A 788 28.15 13.77 11.55
C VAL A 788 28.09 12.25 11.74
N ALA A 789 28.23 11.51 10.64
CA ALA A 789 28.32 10.05 10.65
C ALA A 789 29.55 9.55 11.42
N LEU A 790 29.42 8.42 12.12
CA LEU A 790 30.54 7.80 12.83
C LEU A 790 31.58 7.27 11.83
N ASN A 791 32.86 7.51 12.10
CA ASN A 791 33.95 6.92 11.32
C ASN A 791 34.29 5.50 11.80
N PRO A 792 35.05 4.69 11.01
CA PRO A 792 35.38 3.33 11.38
C PRO A 792 36.10 3.17 12.72
N GLU A 793 36.92 4.14 13.14
CA GLU A 793 37.60 4.10 14.44
C GLU A 793 36.62 4.31 15.61
N GLN A 794 35.59 5.14 15.43
CA GLN A 794 34.53 5.36 16.40
C GLN A 794 33.60 4.15 16.50
N VAL A 795 33.19 3.56 15.36
CA VAL A 795 32.37 2.33 15.32
C VAL A 795 33.09 1.19 16.06
N ASN A 796 34.39 1.00 15.80
CA ASN A 796 35.19 -0.03 16.46
C ASN A 796 35.37 0.16 17.98
N LYS A 797 35.05 1.34 18.52
CA LYS A 797 35.10 1.64 19.96
C LYS A 797 33.72 1.59 20.62
N LEU A 798 32.65 1.33 19.88
CA LEU A 798 31.31 1.15 20.45
C LEU A 798 31.31 -0.06 21.39
N THR A 799 30.66 0.12 22.54
CA THR A 799 30.49 -0.94 23.55
C THR A 799 29.06 -1.47 23.60
N SER A 800 28.14 -0.79 22.92
CA SER A 800 26.73 -1.14 22.78
C SER A 800 26.22 -0.58 21.46
N ASP A 801 25.16 -1.16 20.93
CA ASP A 801 24.48 -0.65 19.72
C ASP A 801 23.81 0.68 20.03
N ILE A 802 23.86 1.62 19.09
CA ILE A 802 23.35 2.99 19.27
C ILE A 802 22.52 3.47 18.09
N VAL A 803 21.61 4.39 18.35
CA VAL A 803 21.05 5.28 17.32
C VAL A 803 21.72 6.64 17.41
N TRP A 804 22.17 7.17 16.27
CA TRP A 804 22.80 8.48 16.17
C TRP A 804 22.21 9.30 15.01
N MET A 805 22.22 10.63 15.13
CA MET A 805 21.62 11.54 14.14
C MET A 805 22.67 12.02 13.14
N VAL A 806 22.41 11.79 11.85
CA VAL A 806 23.32 12.09 10.73
C VAL A 806 22.63 13.02 9.72
N GLU A 807 23.36 13.99 9.19
CA GLU A 807 22.86 14.84 8.10
C GLU A 807 22.87 14.06 6.77
N GLN A 808 21.72 14.01 6.10
CA GLN A 808 21.59 13.41 4.77
C GLN A 808 20.67 14.25 3.88
N GLU A 809 20.85 14.12 2.56
CA GLU A 809 19.96 14.73 1.57
C GLU A 809 18.85 13.74 1.23
N VAL A 810 17.61 14.07 1.58
CA VAL A 810 16.42 13.22 1.42
C VAL A 810 15.37 14.04 0.68
N ALA A 811 14.84 13.52 -0.42
CA ALA A 811 13.88 14.22 -1.28
C ALA A 811 14.31 15.66 -1.69
N GLY A 812 15.63 15.90 -1.80
CA GLY A 812 16.20 17.21 -2.14
C GLY A 812 16.28 18.22 -0.98
N GLU A 813 16.03 17.79 0.26
CA GLU A 813 16.21 18.57 1.48
C GLU A 813 17.28 17.95 2.39
N THR A 814 18.11 18.77 3.03
CA THR A 814 19.05 18.27 4.05
C THR A 814 18.32 18.13 5.39
N VAL A 815 18.22 16.90 5.89
CA VAL A 815 17.51 16.55 7.13
C VAL A 815 18.40 15.73 8.06
N LEU A 816 18.03 15.68 9.34
CA LEU A 816 18.64 14.79 10.33
C LEU A 816 17.95 13.43 10.31
N VAL A 817 18.70 12.40 9.96
CA VAL A 817 18.26 11.01 9.86
C VAL A 817 18.75 10.23 11.08
N PRO A 818 17.89 9.50 11.81
CA PRO A 818 18.34 8.54 12.82
C PRO A 818 18.94 7.31 12.14
N GLN A 819 20.16 6.96 12.52
CA GLN A 819 20.92 5.86 11.93
C GLN A 819 21.40 4.90 13.02
N LEU A 820 21.21 3.60 12.78
CA LEU A 820 21.68 2.52 13.64
C LEU A 820 23.16 2.26 13.39
N TYR A 821 23.93 2.18 14.48
CA TYR A 821 25.32 1.72 14.48
C TYR A 821 25.46 0.52 15.42
N LEU A 822 25.91 -0.59 14.85
CA LEU A 822 26.18 -1.82 15.58
C LEU A 822 27.57 -1.79 16.20
N SER A 823 27.68 -2.31 17.41
CA SER A 823 28.96 -2.55 18.06
C SER A 823 29.70 -3.73 17.40
N PRO A 824 31.03 -3.83 17.49
CA PRO A 824 31.80 -4.94 16.88
C PRO A 824 31.46 -6.34 17.41
N GLN A 825 30.59 -6.45 18.42
CA GLN A 825 30.14 -7.71 19.00
C GLN A 825 28.84 -8.21 18.36
N SER A 826 28.15 -7.38 17.58
CA SER A 826 26.87 -7.71 16.95
C SER A 826 27.11 -8.39 15.59
N ALA A 827 26.38 -9.47 15.31
CA ALA A 827 26.48 -10.19 14.04
C ALA A 827 25.74 -9.44 12.92
N VAL A 828 26.33 -9.40 11.73
CA VAL A 828 25.78 -8.76 10.53
C VAL A 828 25.41 -9.85 9.51
N ILE A 829 24.24 -9.72 8.87
CA ILE A 829 23.78 -10.61 7.80
C ILE A 829 23.90 -9.90 6.44
N ASP A 830 23.97 -10.66 5.35
CA ASP A 830 24.07 -10.17 3.98
C ASP A 830 22.81 -9.37 3.55
N GLU A 831 23.04 -8.23 2.88
CA GLU A 831 22.07 -7.14 2.63
C GLU A 831 20.89 -7.53 1.72
N ASN A 832 21.02 -8.60 0.92
CA ASN A 832 20.06 -8.95 -0.14
C ASN A 832 19.32 -10.29 0.05
N GLY A 833 19.30 -10.83 1.27
CA GLY A 833 18.56 -12.05 1.62
C GLY A 833 17.04 -11.85 1.72
N ALA A 834 16.28 -12.94 1.62
CA ALA A 834 14.90 -12.99 2.11
C ALA A 834 14.94 -13.33 3.60
N LEU A 835 14.09 -12.71 4.41
CA LEU A 835 14.09 -12.89 5.85
C LEU A 835 12.75 -13.39 6.37
N ILE A 836 12.79 -14.43 7.19
CA ILE A 836 11.71 -14.79 8.11
C ILE A 836 12.29 -14.72 9.52
N ALA A 837 11.74 -13.89 10.40
CA ALA A 837 12.25 -13.75 11.76
C ALA A 837 11.15 -13.76 12.82
N SER A 838 11.47 -14.35 13.96
CA SER A 838 10.69 -14.25 15.20
C SER A 838 11.58 -13.73 16.35
N GLY A 839 11.01 -12.91 17.23
CA GLY A 839 11.64 -12.52 18.50
C GLY A 839 11.47 -13.58 19.59
N GLY A 840 10.38 -14.36 19.54
CA GLY A 840 10.09 -15.49 20.41
C GLY A 840 10.33 -16.85 19.74
N ASP A 841 9.51 -17.84 20.13
CA ASP A 841 9.59 -19.19 19.60
C ASP A 841 9.05 -19.27 18.17
N MET A 842 9.58 -20.21 17.37
CA MET A 842 9.05 -20.50 16.04
C MET A 842 8.61 -21.96 15.97
N VAL A 843 7.34 -22.18 15.66
CA VAL A 843 6.75 -23.51 15.46
C VAL A 843 6.28 -23.63 14.02
N ASN A 844 6.67 -24.73 13.37
CA ASN A 844 6.13 -25.13 12.07
C ASN A 844 5.52 -26.52 12.20
N ASP A 845 4.20 -26.64 12.04
CA ASP A 845 3.46 -27.89 12.23
C ASP A 845 3.04 -28.54 10.91
N GLY A 846 4.00 -28.97 10.10
CA GLY A 846 3.76 -29.67 8.84
C GLY A 846 4.59 -29.16 7.67
N GLY A 847 4.35 -29.74 6.50
CA GLY A 847 4.91 -29.24 5.26
C GLY A 847 6.43 -29.40 5.06
N SER A 848 6.94 -28.67 4.07
CA SER A 848 8.34 -28.67 3.66
C SER A 848 8.94 -27.28 3.66
N ILE A 849 10.24 -27.17 3.93
CA ILE A 849 10.93 -25.88 3.98
C ILE A 849 12.05 -25.88 2.93
N VAL A 850 12.04 -24.88 2.06
CA VAL A 850 13.16 -24.52 1.19
C VAL A 850 13.66 -23.14 1.60
N ASN A 851 14.90 -23.09 2.08
CA ASN A 851 15.52 -21.86 2.52
C ASN A 851 16.77 -21.57 1.71
N SER A 852 16.83 -20.37 1.13
CA SER A 852 18.07 -19.77 0.61
C SER A 852 18.29 -18.34 1.12
N GLY A 853 17.40 -17.86 1.99
CA GLY A 853 17.58 -16.63 2.75
C GLY A 853 17.98 -16.93 4.19
N THR A 854 17.50 -16.09 5.10
CA THR A 854 17.70 -16.19 6.53
C THR A 854 16.38 -16.54 7.22
N ILE A 855 16.40 -17.54 8.09
CA ILE A 855 15.36 -17.79 9.07
C ILE A 855 15.98 -17.57 10.46
N HIS A 856 15.54 -16.53 11.17
CA HIS A 856 16.03 -16.19 12.50
C HIS A 856 14.96 -16.46 13.57
N ILE A 857 15.36 -17.12 14.65
CA ILE A 857 14.48 -17.49 15.77
C ILE A 857 15.10 -16.98 17.07
N GLY A 858 14.45 -16.03 17.72
CA GLY A 858 14.90 -15.48 19.00
C GLY A 858 14.70 -16.44 20.18
N GLY A 859 13.74 -17.36 20.09
CA GLY A 859 13.46 -18.38 21.11
C GLY A 859 13.88 -19.79 20.70
N ASP A 860 13.08 -20.76 21.11
CA ASP A 860 13.19 -22.15 20.68
C ASP A 860 12.49 -22.36 19.32
N THR A 861 13.02 -23.29 18.53
CA THR A 861 12.48 -23.69 17.23
C THR A 861 11.97 -25.12 17.30
N HIS A 862 10.77 -25.36 16.78
CA HIS A 862 10.22 -26.70 16.59
C HIS A 862 9.64 -26.85 15.18
N PHE A 863 10.39 -27.52 14.30
CA PHE A 863 9.96 -27.79 12.93
C PHE A 863 9.54 -29.25 12.78
N ASN A 864 8.24 -29.49 12.66
CA ASN A 864 7.67 -30.77 12.24
C ASN A 864 7.48 -30.73 10.72
N LEU A 865 8.18 -31.60 10.00
CA LEU A 865 8.25 -31.59 8.54
C LEU A 865 7.76 -32.90 7.94
N ASN A 866 7.06 -32.81 6.82
CA ASN A 866 6.54 -33.95 6.06
C ASN A 866 7.64 -34.70 5.28
N GLU A 867 7.24 -35.61 4.40
CA GLU A 867 8.12 -36.47 3.60
C GLU A 867 9.06 -35.72 2.62
N GLU A 868 8.78 -34.45 2.29
CA GLU A 868 9.66 -33.63 1.46
C GLU A 868 10.84 -33.04 2.28
N GLY A 869 10.64 -32.84 3.58
CA GLY A 869 11.68 -32.46 4.55
C GLY A 869 12.20 -31.02 4.41
N LEU A 870 13.47 -30.83 4.81
CA LEU A 870 14.14 -29.53 4.82
C LEU A 870 15.22 -29.44 3.73
N GLN A 871 15.24 -28.33 2.98
CA GLN A 871 16.29 -27.97 2.04
C GLN A 871 16.83 -26.57 2.35
N ASN A 872 17.91 -26.51 3.13
CA ASN A 872 18.68 -25.29 3.33
C ASN A 872 19.78 -25.20 2.25
N LEU A 873 19.60 -24.30 1.29
CA LEU A 873 20.43 -24.13 0.09
C LEU A 873 21.14 -22.79 0.17
N GLY A 874 22.36 -22.77 0.72
CA GLY A 874 23.18 -21.55 0.88
C GLY A 874 22.66 -20.55 1.92
N GLY A 875 21.44 -20.73 2.43
CA GLY A 875 20.82 -19.90 3.45
C GLY A 875 21.25 -20.23 4.88
N ASP A 876 20.74 -19.43 5.81
CA ASP A 876 21.00 -19.55 7.24
C ASP A 876 19.69 -19.82 8.01
N ILE A 877 19.73 -20.80 8.92
CA ILE A 877 18.69 -21.06 9.91
C ILE A 877 19.35 -20.91 11.28
N ILE A 878 18.98 -19.85 12.01
CA ILE A 878 19.67 -19.41 13.22
C ILE A 878 18.66 -19.32 14.36
N GLY A 879 18.75 -20.21 15.33
CA GLY A 879 18.05 -20.11 16.60
C GLY A 879 18.96 -19.63 17.73
N GLU A 880 18.43 -18.84 18.65
CA GLU A 880 19.14 -18.47 19.88
C GLU A 880 18.89 -19.47 21.02
N GLY A 881 17.79 -20.24 20.95
CA GLY A 881 17.45 -21.33 21.86
C GLY A 881 17.81 -22.72 21.32
N LEU A 882 16.93 -23.68 21.60
CA LEU A 882 16.93 -25.02 21.00
C LEU A 882 16.46 -24.93 19.55
N VAL A 883 17.18 -25.57 18.63
CA VAL A 883 16.70 -25.83 17.27
C VAL A 883 16.34 -27.31 17.16
N ASP A 884 15.05 -27.63 17.25
CA ASP A 884 14.50 -28.98 17.08
C ASP A 884 13.85 -29.13 15.69
N ILE A 885 14.39 -30.04 14.89
CA ILE A 885 13.89 -30.38 13.56
C ILE A 885 13.49 -31.85 13.57
N GLN A 886 12.19 -32.11 13.43
CA GLN A 886 11.61 -33.45 13.30
C GLN A 886 11.06 -33.62 11.88
N SER A 887 11.69 -34.47 11.07
CA SER A 887 11.34 -34.62 9.65
C SER A 887 11.00 -36.06 9.29
N GLU A 888 9.85 -36.28 8.62
CA GLU A 888 9.55 -37.55 7.95
C GLU A 888 10.37 -37.73 6.67
N GLY A 889 10.80 -36.61 6.07
CA GLY A 889 11.70 -36.53 4.93
C GLY A 889 13.17 -36.45 5.32
N ALA A 890 14.01 -36.09 4.36
CA ALA A 890 15.43 -35.87 4.60
C ALA A 890 15.73 -34.41 4.94
N VAL A 891 16.72 -34.19 5.81
CA VAL A 891 17.21 -32.85 6.16
C VAL A 891 18.49 -32.57 5.36
N ARG A 892 18.44 -31.59 4.46
CA ARG A 892 19.55 -31.24 3.55
C ARG A 892 20.06 -29.84 3.83
N ASN A 893 21.27 -29.74 4.37
CA ASN A 893 22.03 -28.50 4.47
C ASN A 893 23.13 -28.48 3.40
N VAL A 894 22.99 -27.60 2.41
CA VAL A 894 23.88 -27.49 1.25
C VAL A 894 24.52 -26.12 1.23
N SER A 895 25.79 -26.02 1.59
CA SER A 895 26.55 -24.77 1.72
C SER A 895 25.91 -23.67 2.60
N GLY A 896 24.89 -24.02 3.39
CA GLY A 896 24.24 -23.11 4.34
C GLY A 896 24.65 -23.36 5.80
N THR A 897 24.09 -22.57 6.70
CA THR A 897 24.27 -22.70 8.15
C THR A 897 22.97 -23.13 8.81
N ILE A 898 23.05 -24.09 9.74
CA ILE A 898 21.98 -24.36 10.71
C ILE A 898 22.62 -24.26 12.09
N SER A 899 22.17 -23.33 12.93
CA SER A 899 22.79 -23.11 14.23
C SER A 899 21.81 -22.80 15.34
N GLY A 900 22.15 -23.24 16.55
CA GLY A 900 21.36 -23.09 17.77
C GLY A 900 22.26 -23.02 19.02
N ARG A 901 21.67 -22.68 20.18
CA ARG A 901 22.34 -22.96 21.46
C ARG A 901 22.40 -24.47 21.68
N GLU A 902 21.30 -25.15 21.45
CA GLU A 902 21.20 -26.61 21.39
C GLU A 902 20.63 -27.00 20.02
N MET A 903 21.14 -28.08 19.43
CA MET A 903 20.68 -28.61 18.13
C MET A 903 20.16 -30.03 18.31
N ALA A 904 18.93 -30.29 17.86
CA ALA A 904 18.35 -31.62 17.75
C ALA A 904 17.75 -31.79 16.34
N ILE A 905 18.30 -32.70 15.54
CA ILE A 905 17.79 -33.00 14.20
C ILE A 905 17.46 -34.48 14.14
N ASN A 906 16.17 -34.78 14.04
CA ASN A 906 15.62 -36.12 13.92
C ASN A 906 15.00 -36.27 12.52
N SER A 907 15.58 -37.11 11.68
CA SER A 907 15.12 -37.39 10.32
C SER A 907 14.72 -38.85 10.20
N ALA A 908 13.53 -39.15 9.67
CA ALA A 908 13.15 -40.53 9.36
C ALA A 908 13.91 -41.09 8.14
N GLN A 909 14.59 -40.23 7.37
CA GLN A 909 15.43 -40.58 6.23
C GLN A 909 16.89 -40.15 6.49
N ASP A 910 17.51 -39.48 5.51
CA ASP A 910 18.89 -39.01 5.57
C ASP A 910 19.01 -37.66 6.31
N ILE A 911 20.18 -37.42 6.90
CA ILE A 911 20.69 -36.07 7.23
C ILE A 911 21.90 -35.81 6.35
N ILE A 912 21.82 -34.80 5.47
CA ILE A 912 22.85 -34.48 4.49
C ILE A 912 23.39 -33.08 4.78
N ASN A 913 24.63 -33.01 5.28
CA ASN A 913 25.36 -31.76 5.46
C ASN A 913 26.51 -31.72 4.46
N ARG A 914 26.39 -30.93 3.38
CA ARG A 914 27.39 -30.95 2.30
C ARG A 914 27.74 -29.57 1.76
N ARG A 915 29.01 -29.38 1.45
CA ARG A 915 29.46 -28.25 0.65
C ARG A 915 29.12 -28.47 -0.81
N LEU A 916 28.63 -27.43 -1.48
CA LEU A 916 28.48 -27.42 -2.92
C LEU A 916 29.86 -27.27 -3.57
N ALA A 917 30.14 -28.12 -4.56
CA ALA A 917 31.35 -28.05 -5.36
C ALA A 917 30.97 -28.00 -6.83
N TYR A 918 31.50 -27.02 -7.56
CA TYR A 918 31.30 -26.86 -8.99
C TYR A 918 32.51 -27.42 -9.72
N GLN A 919 32.31 -28.49 -10.49
CA GLN A 919 33.38 -29.09 -11.29
C GLN A 919 33.20 -28.71 -12.76
N SER A 920 34.22 -28.10 -13.35
CA SER A 920 34.28 -27.84 -14.79
C SER A 920 35.30 -28.75 -15.46
N GLU A 921 34.89 -29.40 -16.56
CA GLU A 921 35.76 -30.20 -17.41
C GLU A 921 36.23 -29.35 -18.59
N ILE A 922 37.54 -29.14 -18.70
CA ILE A 922 38.18 -28.43 -19.79
C ILE A 922 38.85 -29.45 -20.69
N SER A 923 38.34 -29.60 -21.92
CA SER A 923 38.92 -30.48 -22.94
C SER A 923 39.50 -29.64 -24.07
N ASP A 924 40.77 -29.88 -24.42
CA ASP A 924 41.44 -29.12 -25.48
C ASP A 924 41.23 -29.71 -26.89
N GLY A 925 40.33 -30.70 -27.02
CA GLY A 925 40.01 -31.38 -28.27
C GLY A 925 41.11 -32.31 -28.81
N THR A 926 42.28 -32.37 -28.17
CA THR A 926 43.41 -33.26 -28.55
C THR A 926 43.54 -34.49 -27.65
N GLY A 927 42.56 -34.71 -26.77
CA GLY A 927 42.50 -35.83 -25.81
C GLY A 927 42.92 -35.45 -24.40
N TRP A 928 43.32 -34.20 -24.15
CA TRP A 928 43.67 -33.70 -22.83
C TRP A 928 42.42 -33.14 -22.12
N ARG A 929 42.23 -33.52 -20.85
CA ARG A 929 41.13 -33.09 -19.97
C ARG A 929 41.70 -32.58 -18.66
N GLU A 930 41.27 -31.39 -18.24
CA GLU A 930 41.58 -30.78 -16.94
C GLU A 930 40.28 -30.55 -16.21
N TRP A 931 40.25 -30.93 -14.93
CA TRP A 931 39.09 -30.73 -14.08
C TRP A 931 39.42 -29.60 -13.12
N HIS A 932 38.55 -28.60 -13.05
CA HIS A 932 38.67 -27.52 -12.08
C HIS A 932 37.47 -27.58 -11.14
N THR A 933 37.74 -27.80 -9.86
CA THR A 933 36.72 -27.88 -8.81
C THR A 933 36.74 -26.58 -8.00
N GLN A 934 35.67 -25.79 -8.04
CA GLN A 934 35.45 -24.67 -7.14
C GLN A 934 34.57 -25.11 -5.99
N MET A 935 34.83 -24.55 -4.81
CA MET A 935 34.23 -25.00 -3.57
C MET A 935 33.45 -23.83 -2.95
N GLY A 936 32.13 -23.95 -2.78
CA GLY A 936 31.28 -22.90 -2.16
C GLY A 936 31.55 -22.73 -0.65
N LYS A 937 30.70 -22.06 0.13
CA LYS A 937 30.86 -22.04 1.61
C LYS A 937 30.73 -23.47 2.17
N ALA A 938 31.51 -23.80 3.21
CA ALA A 938 31.35 -25.07 3.90
C ALA A 938 29.99 -25.09 4.62
N ALA A 939 29.18 -26.11 4.38
CA ALA A 939 27.93 -26.27 5.10
C ALA A 939 28.21 -26.49 6.59
N THR A 940 27.48 -25.81 7.47
CA THR A 940 27.76 -25.82 8.90
C THR A 940 26.50 -26.17 9.70
N ILE A 941 26.62 -27.15 10.59
CA ILE A 941 25.65 -27.41 11.66
C ILE A 941 26.35 -27.10 12.99
N ASN A 942 25.83 -26.16 13.78
CA ASN A 942 26.51 -25.67 14.98
C ASN A 942 25.58 -25.55 16.19
N GLY A 943 25.89 -26.22 17.29
CA GLY A 943 25.22 -26.08 18.58
C GLY A 943 26.18 -25.58 19.64
N LEU A 944 25.95 -24.41 20.25
CA LEU A 944 26.88 -23.86 21.26
C LEU A 944 27.13 -24.83 22.42
N GLU A 945 26.06 -25.46 22.93
CA GLU A 945 26.10 -26.43 24.03
C GLU A 945 26.10 -27.87 23.53
N SER A 946 25.21 -28.22 22.59
CA SER A 946 25.13 -29.59 22.07
C SER A 946 24.58 -29.69 20.66
N VAL A 947 24.98 -30.76 19.96
CA VAL A 947 24.39 -31.22 18.69
C VAL A 947 24.01 -32.68 18.81
N ALA A 948 22.74 -33.00 18.57
CA ALA A 948 22.22 -34.35 18.45
C ALA A 948 21.63 -34.54 17.05
N LEU A 949 22.15 -35.52 16.31
CA LEU A 949 21.65 -35.92 15.00
C LEU A 949 21.18 -37.37 15.05
N ASP A 950 19.93 -37.63 14.72
CA ASP A 950 19.33 -38.95 14.61
C ASP A 950 18.70 -39.12 13.22
N ALA A 951 19.17 -40.11 12.45
CA ALA A 951 18.68 -40.40 11.11
C ALA A 951 18.11 -41.83 11.04
N GLY A 952 17.02 -42.03 10.31
CA GLY A 952 16.49 -43.36 10.01
C GLY A 952 17.28 -44.09 8.92
N GLU A 953 18.05 -43.36 8.10
CA GLU A 953 18.93 -43.88 7.06
C GLU A 953 20.40 -43.44 7.26
N ASP A 954 20.94 -42.55 6.42
CA ASP A 954 22.36 -42.16 6.49
C ASP A 954 22.56 -40.72 6.97
N ILE A 955 23.60 -40.51 7.78
CA ILE A 955 24.16 -39.17 8.07
C ILE A 955 25.37 -38.95 7.17
N ARG A 956 25.22 -38.10 6.15
CA ARG A 956 26.26 -37.81 5.15
C ARG A 956 26.86 -36.43 5.36
N ILE A 957 28.17 -36.40 5.60
CA ILE A 957 28.91 -35.17 5.90
C ILE A 957 30.05 -35.04 4.88
N THR A 958 29.95 -34.07 3.97
CA THR A 958 30.88 -33.94 2.84
C THR A 958 31.39 -32.51 2.70
N GLY A 959 32.68 -32.29 2.98
CA GLY A 959 33.31 -30.96 2.90
C GLY A 959 32.67 -29.90 3.80
N SER A 960 32.06 -30.33 4.90
CA SER A 960 31.20 -29.55 5.79
C SER A 960 31.64 -29.69 7.25
N ARG A 961 30.99 -28.93 8.14
CA ARG A 961 31.30 -28.85 9.57
C ARG A 961 30.08 -29.20 10.42
N ILE A 962 30.32 -30.00 11.45
CA ILE A 962 29.43 -30.18 12.60
C ILE A 962 30.21 -29.78 13.85
N GLN A 963 29.66 -28.88 14.65
CA GLN A 963 30.32 -28.42 15.86
C GLN A 963 29.34 -28.31 17.03
N GLY A 964 29.75 -28.76 18.20
CA GLY A 964 29.13 -28.31 19.42
C GLY A 964 29.87 -28.63 20.70
N GLY A 965 29.32 -28.21 21.85
CA GLY A 965 29.86 -28.55 23.16
C GLY A 965 29.89 -30.07 23.34
N SER A 966 28.76 -30.75 23.24
CA SER A 966 28.69 -32.22 23.08
C SER A 966 28.10 -32.57 21.72
N VAL A 967 28.58 -33.63 21.08
CA VAL A 967 28.06 -34.08 19.79
C VAL A 967 27.64 -35.55 19.86
N ALA A 968 26.38 -35.83 19.55
CA ALA A 968 25.81 -37.17 19.44
C ALA A 968 25.31 -37.41 18.02
N ILE A 969 25.72 -38.52 17.40
CA ILE A 969 25.34 -38.90 16.04
C ILE A 969 24.85 -40.35 16.06
N ASN A 970 23.60 -40.55 15.66
CA ASN A 970 22.91 -41.83 15.62
C ASN A 970 22.27 -42.04 14.23
N ALA A 971 22.41 -43.23 13.65
CA ALA A 971 21.81 -43.60 12.38
C ALA A 971 21.58 -45.11 12.32
#